data_AF-A0A944ZZ13-F1
#
_entry.id   AF-A0A944ZZ13-F1
#
_cell.length_a   1.000
_cell.length_b   1.000
_cell.length_c   1.000
_cell.angle_alpha   90.00
_cell.angle_beta   90.00
_cell.angle_gamma   90.00
#
_symmetry.space_group_name_H-M   'P 1'
#
loop_
_entity.id
_entity.type
_entity.pdbx_description
1 polymer ?
#
loop_
_entity_poly.entity_id
_entity_poly.type
_entity_poly.pdbx_seq_one_letter_code
_entity_poly.pdbx_strand_id
1 'polypeptide(L)'
;MFPFFSNRGVLGLNARTLLYIRPFNPKKATALADSKLRTKAYLAARGIPVAKLYGRIENRDQVWEFDFAQLPNECVLKPNHGFGGEGIIVLRGRNKKGEFLRNGKTPITDQELREHIEDILDGKFSLKGMMDTAFFEQILKPHSCFARFRPVGLPDIRIIVFNLVPVMAMVRIPTADSDGKANIHLGGIGVGLDIAKGETTYGVQYRNIIEELPHGGEIAGHRIPYWDEILLICSRIQQITNIGYLAVDIAIDEQMGPALLEVNARAGLQVQIANLAPLRARLDRVQGITVESPEKGVRIGQDLFGSKTKKKDADLENGKPTLGLEESIQVTLGEGSTFELVATIDSGEERTTFSKKLIDELQEKHGAEPDETEGLYRVKFSLGGKKIQTLVKSGETGSHRVIIGSRDLNGFLIDPTKKMKVTEKKSMVKKTDVRALDRLLSKIDKDLLLLKHIKPLNLEEEMERLLEDELYNPTFTYSEIGSDLDDAKERLHEKITDDSALGTLLEKKRKELLKRITLLQSRGHNEQFTAASVALFGKPTNKLITVAQKKLATRAACDLKPQGKEVLTAATAVERFEKALEAYGLHDWQVSVRSKLIARITVGGKKVYIREDAIFSESDIASLIAHEIETHVLTSENGSHQSYQILRRGCADYLDTQEGLAIYNEQEVLSPHSEKHFNPYKNILGLEYSLQHSLAQTRTYLETELGCTPEKAVQQSVAMKRGLGDTSDAGGFTKSVVYLRGLLAIQKFVDDGNALQRLYIGKVALEDLETIEKLPDLKEPLILPNFLRE
;
A
#
# COMPACT_ATOMS: atom_id res chain seq x y z
N MET A 1 -33.15 21.45 2.51
CA MET A 1 -33.25 20.46 3.60
C MET A 1 -33.61 19.13 2.94
N PHE A 2 -32.64 18.27 2.64
CA PHE A 2 -32.85 17.02 1.88
C PHE A 2 -33.06 15.84 2.85
N PRO A 3 -34.29 15.35 3.06
CA PRO A 3 -34.60 14.31 4.03
C PRO A 3 -34.65 12.91 3.39
N PHE A 4 -33.97 12.69 2.26
CA PHE A 4 -34.04 11.43 1.50
C PHE A 4 -32.83 10.49 1.68
N PHE A 5 -31.79 10.94 2.40
CA PHE A 5 -30.69 10.09 2.85
C PHE A 5 -30.69 10.02 4.39
N SER A 6 -31.73 9.46 4.99
CA SER A 6 -31.65 9.04 6.39
C SER A 6 -30.61 7.91 6.47
N ASN A 7 -29.42 8.25 6.94
CA ASN A 7 -28.27 7.36 7.10
C ASN A 7 -28.69 6.01 7.69
N ARG A 8 -28.41 4.90 7.00
CA ARG A 8 -28.61 3.50 7.45
C ARG A 8 -27.73 3.11 8.66
N GLY A 9 -27.42 4.04 9.56
CA GLY A 9 -26.63 3.82 10.77
C GLY A 9 -25.11 3.70 10.56
N VAL A 10 -24.58 3.99 9.37
CA VAL A 10 -23.13 3.95 9.14
C VAL A 10 -22.46 5.13 9.85
N LEU A 11 -21.33 4.89 10.53
CA LEU A 11 -20.57 5.95 11.19
C LEU A 11 -19.56 6.54 10.22
N GLY A 12 -19.61 7.87 10.02
CA GLY A 12 -18.59 8.63 9.30
C GLY A 12 -17.53 9.24 10.24
N LEU A 13 -16.39 9.68 9.70
CA LEU A 13 -15.27 10.22 10.49
C LEU A 13 -15.66 11.46 11.31
N ASN A 14 -16.41 12.39 10.71
CA ASN A 14 -16.87 13.60 11.39
C ASN A 14 -17.86 13.27 12.51
N ALA A 15 -18.84 12.40 12.23
CA ALA A 15 -19.80 11.93 13.22
C ALA A 15 -19.10 11.20 14.38
N ARG A 16 -18.11 10.34 14.11
CA ARG A 16 -17.30 9.68 15.14
C ARG A 16 -16.64 10.71 16.07
N THR A 17 -16.01 11.72 15.47
CA THR A 17 -15.29 12.75 16.22
C THR A 17 -16.22 13.60 17.07
N LEU A 18 -17.34 14.05 16.51
CA LEU A 18 -18.28 14.96 17.16
C LEU A 18 -19.17 14.26 18.19
N LEU A 19 -19.64 13.04 17.90
CA LEU A 19 -20.64 12.34 18.71
C LEU A 19 -20.04 11.42 19.76
N TYR A 20 -18.88 10.82 19.52
CA TYR A 20 -18.30 9.82 20.44
C TYR A 20 -16.94 10.22 21.01
N ILE A 21 -16.02 10.71 20.18
CA ILE A 21 -14.67 11.05 20.68
C ILE A 21 -14.71 12.31 21.55
N ARG A 22 -15.17 13.46 21.01
CA ARG A 22 -15.18 14.72 21.78
C ARG A 22 -16.01 14.65 23.07
N PRO A 23 -17.20 14.03 23.09
CA PRO A 23 -18.02 14.01 24.31
C PRO A 23 -17.54 13.00 25.36
N PHE A 24 -16.97 11.86 24.93
CA PHE A 24 -16.68 10.74 25.84
C PHE A 24 -15.18 10.47 26.06
N ASN A 25 -14.26 11.11 25.32
CA ASN A 25 -12.81 10.95 25.53
C ASN A 25 -12.21 12.21 26.16
N PRO A 26 -11.92 12.21 27.47
CA PRO A 26 -11.20 13.31 28.10
C PRO A 26 -9.84 13.55 27.44
N LYS A 27 -9.42 14.82 27.36
CA LYS A 27 -8.12 15.19 26.76
C LYS A 27 -6.94 14.47 27.43
N LYS A 28 -6.97 14.35 28.77
CA LYS A 28 -5.93 13.63 29.55
C LYS A 28 -5.87 12.14 29.20
N ALA A 29 -7.02 11.49 29.07
CA ALA A 29 -7.10 10.07 28.71
C ALA A 29 -6.66 9.82 27.25
N THR A 30 -6.98 10.75 26.34
CA THR A 30 -6.52 10.70 24.95
C THR A 30 -5.00 10.85 24.86
N ALA A 31 -4.41 11.77 25.64
CA ALA A 31 -2.96 11.96 25.68
C ALA A 31 -2.21 10.74 26.25
N LEU A 32 -2.84 9.96 27.14
CA LEU A 32 -2.29 8.67 27.59
C LEU A 32 -2.20 7.70 26.42
N ALA A 33 -3.31 7.49 25.70
CA ALA A 33 -3.38 6.58 24.55
C ALA A 33 -2.45 6.96 23.38
N ASP A 34 -2.15 8.25 23.21
CA ASP A 34 -1.26 8.71 22.15
C ASP A 34 0.20 8.23 22.35
N SER A 35 0.61 7.81 23.55
CA SER A 35 1.91 7.18 23.80
C SER A 35 1.77 5.67 24.08
N LYS A 36 2.37 4.86 23.21
CA LYS A 36 2.41 3.39 23.37
C LYS A 36 3.16 2.99 24.65
N LEU A 37 4.31 3.60 24.93
CA LEU A 37 5.11 3.30 26.12
C LEU A 37 4.36 3.60 27.42
N ARG A 38 3.80 4.81 27.55
CA ARG A 38 3.05 5.20 28.76
C ARG A 38 1.83 4.32 28.96
N THR A 39 1.08 4.06 27.88
CA THR A 39 -0.12 3.20 27.95
C THR A 39 0.23 1.77 28.36
N LYS A 40 1.25 1.16 27.74
CA LYS A 40 1.69 -0.20 28.08
C LYS A 40 2.18 -0.28 29.51
N ALA A 41 3.04 0.64 29.96
CA ALA A 41 3.52 0.64 31.35
C ALA A 41 2.37 0.81 32.36
N TYR A 42 1.43 1.71 32.09
CA TYR A 42 0.27 1.98 32.94
C TYR A 42 -0.66 0.76 33.07
N LEU A 43 -0.88 0.03 31.98
CA LEU A 43 -1.76 -1.14 31.93
C LEU A 43 -1.08 -2.42 32.42
N ALA A 44 0.21 -2.60 32.14
CA ALA A 44 1.01 -3.73 32.63
C ALA A 44 1.06 -3.77 34.16
N ALA A 45 1.24 -2.60 34.80
CA ALA A 45 1.20 -2.47 36.26
C ALA A 45 -0.15 -2.86 36.88
N ARG A 46 -1.20 -3.01 36.06
CA ARG A 46 -2.57 -3.39 36.45
C ARG A 46 -2.98 -4.77 35.93
N GLY A 47 -2.00 -5.59 35.54
CA GLY A 47 -2.22 -6.98 35.15
C GLY A 47 -2.71 -7.19 33.72
N ILE A 48 -2.65 -6.19 32.85
CA ILE A 48 -2.91 -6.38 31.41
C ILE A 48 -1.64 -6.92 30.74
N PRO A 49 -1.69 -8.08 30.06
CA PRO A 49 -0.53 -8.64 29.40
C PRO A 49 -0.01 -7.73 28.27
N VAL A 50 1.29 -7.46 28.26
CA VAL A 50 1.99 -6.68 27.22
C VAL A 50 3.32 -7.34 26.88
N ALA A 51 3.85 -7.08 25.69
CA ALA A 51 5.20 -7.48 25.33
C ALA A 51 6.24 -6.86 26.29
N LYS A 52 7.24 -7.66 26.69
CA LYS A 52 8.32 -7.19 27.57
C LYS A 52 9.14 -6.09 26.87
N LEU A 53 9.37 -4.98 27.57
CA LEU A 53 10.23 -3.89 27.12
C LEU A 53 11.70 -4.20 27.45
N TYR A 54 12.61 -4.03 26.50
CA TYR A 54 14.05 -4.27 26.67
C TYR A 54 14.87 -2.99 26.77
N GLY A 55 14.48 -1.93 26.06
CA GLY A 55 15.20 -0.67 26.08
C GLY A 55 14.38 0.46 25.49
N ARG A 56 14.73 1.70 25.84
CA ARG A 56 14.16 2.93 25.27
C ARG A 56 15.29 3.94 25.03
N ILE A 57 15.13 4.73 23.98
CA ILE A 57 16.07 5.76 23.55
C ILE A 57 15.24 7.01 23.25
N GLU A 58 15.49 8.07 24.01
CA GLU A 58 14.71 9.30 24.04
C GLU A 58 15.43 10.50 23.42
N ASN A 59 16.76 10.44 23.29
CA ASN A 59 17.59 11.52 22.72
C ASN A 59 18.81 10.96 21.98
N ARG A 60 19.51 11.84 21.24
CA ARG A 60 20.65 11.46 20.41
C ARG A 60 21.86 10.98 21.21
N ASP A 61 22.13 11.57 22.37
CA ASP A 61 23.23 11.12 23.24
C ASP A 61 23.04 9.65 23.62
N GLN A 62 21.82 9.27 23.99
CA GLN A 62 21.45 7.88 24.27
C GLN A 62 21.62 6.97 23.04
N VAL A 63 21.46 7.45 21.80
CA VAL A 63 21.67 6.61 20.59
C VAL A 63 23.12 6.14 20.50
N TRP A 64 24.05 7.04 20.77
CA TRP A 64 25.49 6.79 20.65
C TRP A 64 26.03 6.02 21.86
N GLU A 65 25.44 6.23 23.04
CA GLU A 65 25.79 5.50 24.26
C GLU A 65 25.12 4.11 24.36
N PHE A 66 24.07 3.84 23.57
CA PHE A 66 23.33 2.58 23.67
C PHE A 66 24.17 1.38 23.21
N ASP A 67 24.36 0.42 24.12
CA ASP A 67 25.01 -0.85 23.84
C ASP A 67 23.98 -1.88 23.32
N PHE A 68 23.95 -2.06 22.00
CA PHE A 68 23.07 -3.03 21.36
C PHE A 68 23.40 -4.48 21.72
N ALA A 69 24.58 -4.80 22.27
CA ALA A 69 24.95 -6.16 22.66
C ALA A 69 24.13 -6.68 23.86
N GLN A 70 23.60 -5.79 24.70
CA GLN A 70 22.78 -6.16 25.86
C GLN A 70 21.35 -6.60 25.47
N LEU A 71 20.91 -6.27 24.26
CA LEU A 71 19.61 -6.70 23.76
C LEU A 71 19.60 -8.21 23.46
N PRO A 72 18.48 -8.91 23.72
CA PRO A 72 18.35 -10.31 23.36
C PRO A 72 18.46 -10.50 21.85
N ASN A 73 18.80 -11.74 21.45
CA ASN A 73 18.95 -12.09 20.02
C ASN A 73 17.66 -11.89 19.22
N GLU A 74 16.50 -11.81 19.86
CA GLU A 74 15.22 -11.56 19.21
C GLU A 74 14.50 -10.38 19.88
N CYS A 75 14.31 -9.29 19.14
CA CYS A 75 13.54 -8.14 19.58
C CYS A 75 12.92 -7.37 18.40
N VAL A 76 12.00 -6.45 18.69
CA VAL A 76 11.45 -5.51 17.71
C VAL A 76 11.77 -4.09 18.14
N LEU A 77 12.36 -3.31 17.24
CA LEU A 77 12.52 -1.87 17.38
C LEU A 77 11.26 -1.18 16.86
N LYS A 78 10.68 -0.28 17.67
CA LYS A 78 9.46 0.44 17.33
C LYS A 78 9.51 1.92 17.74
N PRO A 79 8.83 2.80 16.99
CA PRO A 79 8.53 4.17 17.42
C PRO A 79 7.34 4.22 18.41
N ASN A 80 7.43 5.06 19.44
CA ASN A 80 6.38 5.28 20.44
C ASN A 80 5.13 5.95 19.83
N HIS A 81 5.29 6.92 18.94
CA HIS A 81 4.21 7.66 18.26
C HIS A 81 4.03 7.27 16.78
N GLY A 82 4.69 6.20 16.32
CA GLY A 82 4.61 5.79 14.92
C GLY A 82 3.23 5.36 14.45
N PHE A 83 2.96 5.56 13.15
CA PHE A 83 1.67 5.30 12.51
C PHE A 83 1.74 4.19 11.45
N GLY A 84 0.67 3.41 11.31
CA GLY A 84 0.51 2.44 10.23
C GLY A 84 1.56 1.32 10.19
N GLY A 85 2.32 1.11 11.28
CA GLY A 85 3.44 0.16 11.34
C GLY A 85 4.72 0.66 10.65
N GLU A 86 4.85 1.97 10.40
CA GLU A 86 6.09 2.57 9.93
C GLU A 86 7.14 2.68 11.05
N GLY A 87 8.42 2.65 10.69
CA GLY A 87 9.53 2.69 11.65
C GLY A 87 9.78 1.38 12.43
N ILE A 88 9.00 0.33 12.19
CA ILE A 88 9.17 -0.96 12.87
C ILE A 88 10.26 -1.80 12.18
N ILE A 89 11.25 -2.25 12.95
CA ILE A 89 12.26 -3.24 12.50
C ILE A 89 12.20 -4.47 13.40
N VAL A 90 11.99 -5.63 12.80
CA VAL A 90 12.05 -6.93 13.50
C VAL A 90 13.47 -7.48 13.40
N LEU A 91 14.11 -7.73 14.54
CA LEU A 91 15.48 -8.21 14.66
C LEU A 91 15.46 -9.66 15.17
N ARG A 92 15.90 -10.61 14.35
CA ARG A 92 15.88 -12.05 14.67
C ARG A 92 17.23 -12.70 14.47
N GLY A 93 17.88 -13.09 15.56
CA GLY A 93 19.21 -13.67 15.54
C GLY A 93 20.29 -12.62 15.27
N ARG A 94 21.53 -13.08 15.39
CA ARG A 94 22.73 -12.32 15.10
C ARG A 94 23.65 -13.13 14.19
N ASN A 95 24.48 -12.46 13.40
CA ASN A 95 25.49 -13.11 12.59
C ASN A 95 26.76 -13.43 13.43
N LYS A 96 27.77 -14.04 12.80
CA LYS A 96 29.06 -14.37 13.45
C LYS A 96 29.84 -13.15 13.96
N LYS A 97 29.52 -11.94 13.48
CA LYS A 97 30.13 -10.67 13.90
C LYS A 97 29.37 -10.00 15.05
N GLY A 98 28.24 -10.57 15.50
CA GLY A 98 27.39 -10.01 16.55
C GLY A 98 26.33 -9.01 16.07
N GLU A 99 26.27 -8.73 14.77
CA GLU A 99 25.28 -7.82 14.17
C GLU A 99 23.90 -8.49 14.11
N PHE A 100 22.83 -7.70 14.29
CA PHE A 100 21.47 -8.22 14.21
C PHE A 100 21.09 -8.60 12.77
N LEU A 101 20.13 -9.51 12.61
CA LEU A 101 19.52 -9.80 11.31
C LEU A 101 18.09 -9.25 11.23
N ARG A 102 17.86 -8.30 10.33
CA ARG A 102 16.52 -7.81 9.98
C ARG A 102 15.70 -8.94 9.37
N ASN A 103 14.53 -9.20 9.97
CA ASN A 103 13.65 -10.32 9.64
C ASN A 103 14.35 -11.69 9.58
N GLY A 104 15.50 -11.84 10.27
CA GLY A 104 16.30 -13.05 10.28
C GLY A 104 17.09 -13.34 9.00
N LYS A 105 17.18 -12.39 8.07
CA LYS A 105 17.82 -12.59 6.76
C LYS A 105 18.95 -11.62 6.50
N THR A 106 18.68 -10.33 6.63
CA THR A 106 19.61 -9.27 6.21
C THR A 106 20.36 -8.75 7.43
N PRO A 107 21.70 -8.79 7.47
CA PRO A 107 22.44 -8.18 8.56
C PRO A 107 22.16 -6.67 8.60
N ILE A 108 22.02 -6.15 9.81
CA ILE A 108 21.90 -4.72 10.09
C ILE A 108 22.99 -4.36 11.09
N THR A 109 23.83 -3.41 10.70
CA THR A 109 24.92 -2.91 11.53
C THR A 109 24.38 -2.04 12.66
N ASP A 110 25.16 -1.87 13.72
CA ASP A 110 24.79 -0.96 14.80
C ASP A 110 24.65 0.48 14.28
N GLN A 111 25.45 0.89 13.28
CA GLN A 111 25.35 2.20 12.65
C GLN A 111 24.01 2.39 11.95
N GLU A 112 23.56 1.43 11.14
CA GLU A 112 22.24 1.48 10.49
C GLU A 112 21.09 1.48 11.51
N LEU A 113 21.25 0.76 12.63
CA LEU A 113 20.28 0.81 13.73
C LEU A 113 20.24 2.21 14.36
N ARG A 114 21.40 2.84 14.60
CA ARG A 114 21.48 4.21 15.12
C ARG A 114 20.81 5.20 14.17
N GLU A 115 21.11 5.16 12.88
CA GLU A 115 20.49 6.02 11.87
C GLU A 115 18.97 5.85 11.82
N HIS A 116 18.48 4.61 11.90
CA HIS A 116 17.04 4.34 11.95
C HIS A 116 16.40 4.80 13.27
N ILE A 117 17.13 4.75 14.39
CA ILE A 117 16.68 5.31 15.67
C ILE A 117 16.63 6.84 15.58
N GLU A 118 17.62 7.49 14.97
CA GLU A 118 17.62 8.94 14.74
C GLU A 118 16.44 9.35 13.86
N ASP A 119 16.15 8.59 12.79
CA ASP A 119 14.94 8.74 11.99
C ASP A 119 13.66 8.65 12.85
N ILE A 120 13.60 7.73 13.82
CA ILE A 120 12.49 7.63 14.78
C ILE A 120 12.44 8.89 15.65
N LEU A 121 13.55 9.26 16.30
CA LEU A 121 13.64 10.42 17.20
C LEU A 121 13.25 11.72 16.50
N ASP A 122 13.64 11.89 15.23
CA ASP A 122 13.32 13.03 14.37
C ASP A 122 11.84 13.02 13.91
N GLY A 123 11.06 12.00 14.30
CA GLY A 123 9.64 11.93 14.06
C GLY A 123 9.28 11.51 12.64
N LYS A 124 10.20 10.93 11.86
CA LYS A 124 9.97 10.50 10.46
C LYS A 124 8.74 9.60 10.32
N PHE A 125 8.49 8.77 11.32
CA PHE A 125 7.41 7.78 11.33
C PHE A 125 6.18 8.22 12.14
N SER A 126 6.21 9.41 12.75
CA SER A 126 5.10 9.94 13.54
C SER A 126 4.16 10.79 12.68
N LEU A 127 2.84 10.71 12.94
CA LEU A 127 1.79 11.40 12.16
C LEU A 127 2.02 12.92 12.01
N LYS A 128 2.64 13.54 13.02
CA LYS A 128 2.85 14.99 13.13
C LYS A 128 4.31 15.41 13.01
N GLY A 129 5.23 14.48 12.75
CA GLY A 129 6.67 14.78 12.80
C GLY A 129 7.14 15.31 14.16
N MET A 130 6.42 14.96 15.23
CA MET A 130 6.84 15.28 16.59
C MET A 130 8.02 14.37 16.95
N MET A 131 8.92 14.88 17.79
CA MET A 131 9.99 14.07 18.34
C MET A 131 9.40 12.81 19.01
N ASP A 132 10.00 11.67 18.71
CA ASP A 132 9.52 10.36 19.13
C ASP A 132 10.52 9.71 20.09
N THR A 133 10.15 8.55 20.62
CA THR A 133 11.02 7.68 21.40
C THR A 133 11.11 6.36 20.67
N ALA A 134 12.33 5.90 20.42
CA ALA A 134 12.58 4.56 19.92
C ALA A 134 12.64 3.59 21.09
N PHE A 135 12.06 2.40 20.93
CA PHE A 135 12.12 1.39 21.97
C PHE A 135 12.19 -0.02 21.41
N PHE A 136 12.80 -0.91 22.19
CA PHE A 136 12.94 -2.32 21.89
C PHE A 136 12.00 -3.15 22.74
N GLU A 137 11.23 -4.03 22.13
CA GLU A 137 10.33 -4.94 22.83
C GLU A 137 10.45 -6.39 22.34
N GLN A 138 9.86 -7.31 23.11
CA GLN A 138 9.75 -8.72 22.79
C GLN A 138 9.01 -8.95 21.46
N ILE A 139 9.53 -9.86 20.63
CA ILE A 139 8.79 -10.37 19.46
C ILE A 139 7.67 -11.28 19.96
N LEU A 140 6.43 -10.95 19.62
CA LEU A 140 5.28 -11.85 19.82
C LEU A 140 5.19 -12.83 18.65
N LYS A 141 4.97 -14.11 18.97
CA LYS A 141 4.83 -15.20 17.99
C LYS A 141 3.36 -15.50 17.78
N PRO A 142 2.84 -15.40 16.55
CA PRO A 142 1.41 -15.57 16.30
C PRO A 142 0.94 -16.97 16.66
N HIS A 143 -0.16 -17.07 17.40
CA HIS A 143 -0.80 -18.33 17.74
C HIS A 143 -1.23 -19.12 16.48
N SER A 144 -1.15 -20.45 16.58
CA SER A 144 -1.37 -21.40 15.46
C SER A 144 -2.76 -21.30 14.81
N CYS A 145 -3.76 -20.76 15.51
CA CYS A 145 -5.09 -20.49 14.95
C CYS A 145 -5.03 -19.65 13.66
N PHE A 146 -4.07 -18.71 13.57
CA PHE A 146 -3.95 -17.86 12.39
C PHE A 146 -3.26 -18.54 11.20
N ALA A 147 -2.70 -19.75 11.35
CA ALA A 147 -1.91 -20.42 10.32
C ALA A 147 -2.68 -20.59 8.99
N ARG A 148 -4.00 -20.80 9.04
CA ARG A 148 -4.87 -20.92 7.84
C ARG A 148 -4.87 -19.67 6.96
N PHE A 149 -4.64 -18.50 7.56
CA PHE A 149 -4.59 -17.23 6.85
C PHE A 149 -3.22 -16.94 6.25
N ARG A 150 -2.22 -17.81 6.49
CA ARG A 150 -0.82 -17.68 6.03
C ARG A 150 -0.26 -16.27 6.23
N PRO A 151 -0.32 -15.71 7.46
CA PRO A 151 0.09 -14.34 7.70
C PRO A 151 1.59 -14.17 7.48
N VAL A 152 1.97 -13.08 6.82
CA VAL A 152 3.38 -12.72 6.57
C VAL A 152 4.02 -12.01 7.79
N GLY A 153 3.19 -11.48 8.68
CA GLY A 153 3.59 -10.82 9.92
C GLY A 153 2.71 -11.23 11.11
N LEU A 154 2.65 -10.39 12.14
CA LEU A 154 1.81 -10.62 13.32
C LEU A 154 0.36 -10.18 13.06
N PRO A 155 -0.63 -11.10 13.06
CA PRO A 155 -2.04 -10.73 13.04
C PRO A 155 -2.43 -10.05 14.34
N ASP A 156 -3.38 -9.13 14.24
CA ASP A 156 -3.98 -8.50 15.42
C ASP A 156 -5.50 -8.51 15.35
N ILE A 157 -6.13 -8.43 16.51
CA ILE A 157 -7.57 -8.36 16.69
C ILE A 157 -7.89 -6.96 17.20
N ARG A 158 -8.61 -6.20 16.38
CA ARG A 158 -9.10 -4.87 16.74
C ARG A 158 -10.52 -4.95 17.26
N ILE A 159 -10.74 -4.47 18.48
CA ILE A 159 -12.05 -4.45 19.13
C ILE A 159 -12.43 -3.02 19.49
N ILE A 160 -13.58 -2.55 19.01
CA ILE A 160 -14.17 -1.27 19.41
C ILE A 160 -14.98 -1.47 20.68
N VAL A 161 -14.68 -0.67 21.70
CA VAL A 161 -15.38 -0.69 22.99
C VAL A 161 -15.99 0.68 23.27
N PHE A 162 -17.25 0.69 23.67
CA PHE A 162 -17.98 1.89 24.07
C PHE A 162 -18.92 1.55 25.22
N ASN A 163 -18.92 2.39 26.27
CA ASN A 163 -19.73 2.17 27.48
C ASN A 163 -19.50 0.79 28.15
N LEU A 164 -18.24 0.37 28.22
CA LEU A 164 -17.75 -0.95 28.67
C LEU A 164 -18.21 -2.14 27.82
N VAL A 165 -18.94 -1.89 26.72
CA VAL A 165 -19.46 -2.94 25.83
C VAL A 165 -18.56 -3.08 24.61
N PRO A 166 -18.02 -4.28 24.33
CA PRO A 166 -17.42 -4.58 23.04
C PRO A 166 -18.49 -4.57 21.94
N VAL A 167 -18.38 -3.64 21.00
CA VAL A 167 -19.44 -3.33 20.02
C VAL A 167 -19.21 -4.04 18.69
N MET A 168 -17.95 -4.11 18.28
CA MET A 168 -17.56 -4.67 16.99
C MET A 168 -16.09 -5.06 17.00
N ALA A 169 -15.75 -6.16 16.33
CA ALA A 169 -14.39 -6.65 16.25
C ALA A 169 -14.02 -7.08 14.84
N MET A 170 -12.73 -7.05 14.52
CA MET A 170 -12.17 -7.66 13.32
C MET A 170 -10.76 -8.17 13.59
N VAL A 171 -10.37 -9.25 12.91
CA VAL A 171 -8.96 -9.63 12.80
C VAL A 171 -8.35 -8.93 11.59
N ARG A 172 -7.13 -8.44 11.73
CA ARG A 172 -6.31 -7.89 10.64
C ARG A 172 -5.16 -8.84 10.37
N ILE A 173 -5.16 -9.39 9.17
CA ILE A 173 -4.17 -10.37 8.72
C ILE A 173 -3.16 -9.64 7.84
N PRO A 174 -1.87 -9.58 8.24
CA PRO A 174 -0.81 -9.05 7.41
C PRO A 174 -0.53 -9.97 6.22
N THR A 175 -0.52 -9.39 5.02
CA THR A 175 -0.23 -10.05 3.75
C THR A 175 1.11 -9.56 3.18
N ALA A 176 1.58 -10.22 2.12
CA ALA A 176 2.75 -9.76 1.36
C ALA A 176 2.53 -8.36 0.75
N ASP A 177 1.31 -8.04 0.33
CA ASP A 177 0.94 -6.73 -0.21
C ASP A 177 1.12 -5.62 0.84
N SER A 178 0.78 -5.92 2.10
CA SER A 178 0.93 -5.01 3.23
C SER A 178 2.34 -4.94 3.82
N ASP A 179 3.33 -5.58 3.19
CA ASP A 179 4.69 -5.68 3.71
C ASP A 179 4.74 -6.30 5.13
N GLY A 180 3.89 -7.31 5.37
CA GLY A 180 3.78 -7.96 6.68
C GLY A 180 3.11 -7.11 7.78
N LYS A 181 2.43 -6.01 7.42
CA LYS A 181 1.76 -5.11 8.39
C LYS A 181 0.27 -5.37 8.46
N ALA A 182 -0.30 -5.35 9.67
CA ALA A 182 -1.74 -5.49 9.90
C ALA A 182 -2.50 -4.17 9.57
N ASN A 183 -2.35 -3.71 8.32
CA ASN A 183 -2.95 -2.49 7.81
C ASN A 183 -3.73 -2.77 6.52
N ILE A 184 -5.07 -2.71 6.62
CA ILE A 184 -5.98 -3.04 5.53
C ILE A 184 -5.80 -2.09 4.33
N HIS A 185 -5.44 -0.83 4.57
CA HIS A 185 -5.17 0.14 3.50
C HIS A 185 -3.92 -0.17 2.69
N LEU A 186 -2.93 -0.85 3.30
CA LEU A 186 -1.71 -1.27 2.63
C LEU A 186 -1.86 -2.64 1.94
N GLY A 187 -3.05 -3.26 2.00
CA GLY A 187 -3.32 -4.57 1.41
C GLY A 187 -3.45 -5.72 2.41
N GLY A 188 -3.47 -5.42 3.72
CA GLY A 188 -3.84 -6.40 4.73
C GLY A 188 -5.29 -6.81 4.58
N ILE A 189 -5.63 -8.02 5.04
CA ILE A 189 -7.00 -8.51 5.00
C ILE A 189 -7.65 -8.21 6.36
N GLY A 190 -8.79 -7.53 6.36
CA GLY A 190 -9.64 -7.40 7.54
C GLY A 190 -10.75 -8.44 7.49
N VAL A 191 -10.97 -9.19 8.57
CA VAL A 191 -12.07 -10.15 8.66
C VAL A 191 -12.91 -9.83 9.88
N GLY A 192 -14.22 -9.60 9.69
CA GLY A 192 -15.14 -9.31 10.79
C GLY A 192 -15.28 -10.48 11.75
N LEU A 193 -15.53 -10.20 13.03
CA LEU A 193 -15.68 -11.20 14.08
C LEU A 193 -17.04 -11.06 14.78
N ASP A 194 -17.74 -12.18 14.91
CA ASP A 194 -18.96 -12.27 15.70
C ASP A 194 -18.63 -12.10 17.20
N ILE A 195 -19.30 -11.15 17.87
CA ILE A 195 -19.00 -10.82 19.27
C ILE A 195 -19.38 -11.96 20.23
N ALA A 196 -20.43 -12.73 19.97
CA ALA A 196 -20.82 -13.84 20.85
C ALA A 196 -19.93 -15.07 20.64
N LYS A 197 -19.60 -15.40 19.39
CA LYS A 197 -18.94 -16.67 19.06
C LYS A 197 -17.44 -16.58 18.87
N GLY A 198 -16.90 -15.40 18.59
CA GLY A 198 -15.51 -15.23 18.15
C GLY A 198 -15.23 -15.89 16.81
N GLU A 199 -16.26 -16.04 15.98
CA GLU A 199 -16.17 -16.65 14.64
C GLU A 199 -15.94 -15.57 13.58
N THR A 200 -15.06 -15.86 12.62
CA THR A 200 -14.88 -15.01 11.45
C THR A 200 -16.13 -14.99 10.59
N THR A 201 -16.41 -13.83 10.01
CA THR A 201 -17.58 -13.57 9.17
C THR A 201 -17.14 -13.16 7.77
N TYR A 202 -17.20 -11.88 7.44
CA TYR A 202 -16.88 -11.37 6.10
C TYR A 202 -15.45 -10.87 6.02
N GLY A 203 -14.83 -11.02 4.85
CA GLY A 203 -13.49 -10.50 4.58
C GLY A 203 -13.54 -9.23 3.75
N VAL A 204 -12.59 -8.34 4.00
CA VAL A 204 -12.35 -7.14 3.21
C VAL A 204 -10.85 -7.03 2.96
N GLN A 205 -10.47 -6.67 1.74
CA GLN A 205 -9.10 -6.30 1.40
C GLN A 205 -9.13 -5.01 0.59
N TYR A 206 -8.30 -4.04 0.94
CA TYR A 206 -8.33 -2.68 0.39
C TYR A 206 -9.70 -1.99 0.57
N ARG A 207 -10.55 -2.01 -0.46
CA ARG A 207 -11.90 -1.44 -0.49
C ARG A 207 -12.97 -2.46 -0.95
N ASN A 208 -12.58 -3.71 -1.19
CA ASN A 208 -13.45 -4.74 -1.75
C ASN A 208 -13.75 -5.82 -0.70
N ILE A 209 -14.99 -6.29 -0.70
CA ILE A 209 -15.37 -7.51 0.01
C ILE A 209 -14.71 -8.68 -0.71
N ILE A 210 -14.12 -9.58 0.04
CA ILE A 210 -13.57 -10.83 -0.48
C ILE A 210 -14.40 -12.00 0.07
N GLU A 211 -14.72 -12.96 -0.80
CA GLU A 211 -15.45 -14.17 -0.43
C GLU A 211 -14.49 -15.35 -0.14
N GLU A 212 -13.28 -15.30 -0.70
CA GLU A 212 -12.24 -16.30 -0.56
C GLU A 212 -10.89 -15.65 -0.22
N LEU A 213 -10.04 -16.37 0.52
CA LEU A 213 -8.67 -15.92 0.79
C LEU A 213 -7.83 -15.90 -0.50
N PRO A 214 -6.82 -15.01 -0.63
CA PRO A 214 -6.00 -14.91 -1.86
C PRO A 214 -5.29 -16.20 -2.29
N HIS A 215 -5.10 -17.14 -1.37
CA HIS A 215 -4.46 -18.44 -1.59
C HIS A 215 -5.45 -19.62 -1.59
N GLY A 216 -6.75 -19.34 -1.68
CA GLY A 216 -7.83 -20.32 -1.63
C GLY A 216 -8.29 -20.63 -0.20
N GLY A 217 -9.59 -20.87 -0.04
CA GLY A 217 -10.22 -21.28 1.22
C GLY A 217 -11.17 -20.26 1.85
N GLU A 218 -12.08 -20.78 2.68
CA GLU A 218 -13.15 -20.01 3.31
C GLU A 218 -12.64 -19.01 4.35
N ILE A 219 -13.24 -17.81 4.33
CA ILE A 219 -12.96 -16.71 5.25
C ILE A 219 -13.77 -16.86 6.54
N ALA A 220 -15.03 -17.29 6.43
CA ALA A 220 -15.98 -17.37 7.53
C ALA A 220 -15.82 -18.65 8.36
N GLY A 221 -16.39 -18.67 9.56
CA GLY A 221 -16.55 -19.89 10.38
C GLY A 221 -15.30 -20.31 11.15
N HIS A 222 -14.24 -19.50 11.19
CA HIS A 222 -13.05 -19.79 11.98
C HIS A 222 -13.16 -19.18 13.38
N ARG A 223 -13.03 -20.02 14.42
CA ARG A 223 -13.08 -19.59 15.82
C ARG A 223 -11.74 -19.09 16.32
N ILE A 224 -11.77 -17.93 16.96
CA ILE A 224 -10.63 -17.33 17.65
C ILE A 224 -10.56 -17.86 19.10
N PRO A 225 -9.41 -18.39 19.56
CA PRO A 225 -9.25 -18.85 20.94
C PRO A 225 -9.21 -17.66 21.92
N TYR A 226 -9.42 -17.94 23.22
CA TYR A 226 -9.40 -16.94 24.30
C TYR A 226 -10.42 -15.80 24.12
N TRP A 227 -11.49 -16.01 23.35
CA TRP A 227 -12.37 -14.93 22.92
C TRP A 227 -13.01 -14.14 24.07
N ASP A 228 -13.58 -14.81 25.07
CA ASP A 228 -14.19 -14.16 26.22
C ASP A 228 -13.16 -13.37 27.05
N GLU A 229 -11.95 -13.90 27.18
CA GLU A 229 -10.84 -13.25 27.86
C GLU A 229 -10.39 -11.99 27.11
N ILE A 230 -10.27 -12.05 25.77
CA ILE A 230 -9.93 -10.92 24.91
C ILE A 230 -10.97 -9.80 25.07
N LEU A 231 -12.27 -10.14 25.01
CA LEU A 231 -13.34 -9.16 25.20
C LEU A 231 -13.29 -8.50 26.59
N LEU A 232 -13.01 -9.31 27.62
CA LEU A 232 -12.90 -8.85 28.99
C LEU A 232 -11.69 -7.92 29.18
N ILE A 233 -10.53 -8.26 28.62
CA ILE A 233 -9.33 -7.41 28.62
C ILE A 233 -9.66 -6.05 27.98
N CYS A 234 -10.30 -6.05 26.81
CA CYS A 234 -10.67 -4.83 26.10
C CYS A 234 -11.63 -3.94 26.92
N SER A 235 -12.62 -4.53 27.57
CA SER A 235 -13.56 -3.80 28.44
C SER A 235 -12.89 -3.28 29.72
N ARG A 236 -11.99 -4.06 30.33
CA ARG A 236 -11.17 -3.61 31.47
C ARG A 236 -10.24 -2.46 31.11
N ILE A 237 -9.61 -2.50 29.93
CA ILE A 237 -8.78 -1.39 29.43
C ILE A 237 -9.60 -0.11 29.35
N GLN A 238 -10.85 -0.16 28.87
CA GLN A 238 -11.73 1.00 28.86
C GLN A 238 -11.96 1.55 30.28
N GLN A 239 -12.29 0.67 31.22
CA GLN A 239 -12.52 1.05 32.62
C GLN A 239 -11.28 1.69 33.26
N ILE A 240 -10.10 1.11 33.03
CA ILE A 240 -8.83 1.53 33.64
C ILE A 240 -8.30 2.85 33.03
N THR A 241 -8.48 3.04 31.73
CA THR A 241 -8.01 4.24 31.00
C THR A 241 -8.99 5.40 31.03
N ASN A 242 -10.27 5.13 31.34
CA ASN A 242 -11.37 6.09 31.32
C ASN A 242 -11.55 6.78 29.95
N ILE A 243 -11.24 6.07 28.86
CA ILE A 243 -11.48 6.53 27.49
C ILE A 243 -12.86 6.03 27.06
N GLY A 244 -13.83 6.91 26.86
CA GLY A 244 -15.21 6.48 26.62
C GLY A 244 -15.46 5.77 25.28
N TYR A 245 -14.71 6.10 24.23
CA TYR A 245 -14.72 5.42 22.93
C TYR A 245 -13.29 5.09 22.49
N LEU A 246 -12.94 3.81 22.37
CA LEU A 246 -11.62 3.38 21.93
C LEU A 246 -11.67 2.11 21.06
N ALA A 247 -10.58 1.88 20.35
CA ALA A 247 -10.23 0.57 19.83
C ALA A 247 -9.04 0.00 20.60
N VAL A 248 -9.10 -1.28 20.91
CA VAL A 248 -8.00 -2.04 21.51
C VAL A 248 -7.51 -3.03 20.47
N ASP A 249 -6.19 -3.07 20.27
CA ASP A 249 -5.56 -4.01 19.36
C ASP A 249 -4.81 -5.06 20.17
N ILE A 250 -5.24 -6.32 20.04
CA ILE A 250 -4.74 -7.47 20.78
C ILE A 250 -4.06 -8.44 19.81
N ALA A 251 -2.86 -8.91 20.14
CA ALA A 251 -2.25 -10.08 19.52
C ALA A 251 -2.54 -11.33 20.36
N ILE A 252 -2.56 -12.51 19.74
CA ILE A 252 -2.54 -13.77 20.48
C ILE A 252 -1.16 -14.38 20.29
N ASP A 253 -0.37 -14.34 21.35
CA ASP A 253 0.95 -14.96 21.40
C ASP A 253 0.81 -16.46 21.69
N GLU A 254 1.66 -17.27 21.07
CA GLU A 254 1.67 -18.73 21.23
C GLU A 254 1.88 -19.17 22.69
N GLN A 255 2.68 -18.44 23.48
CA GLN A 255 3.03 -18.81 24.85
C GLN A 255 2.28 -17.95 25.89
N MET A 256 2.18 -16.65 25.67
CA MET A 256 1.56 -15.71 26.61
C MET A 256 0.03 -15.64 26.48
N GLY A 257 -0.54 -16.03 25.33
CA GLY A 257 -1.96 -15.82 25.04
C GLY A 257 -2.26 -14.37 24.64
N PRO A 258 -3.43 -13.82 24.98
CA PRO A 258 -3.83 -12.46 24.61
C PRO A 258 -2.89 -11.39 25.16
N ALA A 259 -2.29 -10.59 24.28
CA ALA A 259 -1.37 -9.51 24.63
C ALA A 259 -1.75 -8.19 23.95
N LEU A 260 -1.70 -7.09 24.71
CA LEU A 260 -2.01 -5.77 24.21
C LEU A 260 -0.90 -5.23 23.30
N LEU A 261 -1.26 -4.88 22.06
CA LEU A 261 -0.37 -4.18 21.13
C LEU A 261 -0.47 -2.67 21.28
N GLU A 262 -1.69 -2.12 21.18
CA GLU A 262 -1.94 -0.69 21.25
C GLU A 262 -3.38 -0.37 21.69
N VAL A 263 -3.56 0.83 22.26
CA VAL A 263 -4.87 1.42 22.57
C VAL A 263 -5.05 2.66 21.72
N ASN A 264 -6.13 2.68 20.93
CA ASN A 264 -6.42 3.74 19.99
C ASN A 264 -7.66 4.52 20.43
N ALA A 265 -7.45 5.73 20.97
CA ALA A 265 -8.55 6.66 21.31
C ALA A 265 -9.29 7.23 20.08
N ARG A 266 -8.81 6.91 18.86
CA ARG A 266 -9.35 7.38 17.57
C ARG A 266 -9.58 6.20 16.61
N ALA A 267 -10.37 5.22 17.05
CA ALA A 267 -10.62 3.97 16.33
C ALA A 267 -11.02 4.18 14.86
N GLY A 268 -10.35 3.46 13.95
CA GLY A 268 -10.66 3.45 12.52
C GLY A 268 -12.03 2.83 12.20
N LEU A 269 -12.61 3.23 11.06
CA LEU A 269 -13.97 2.87 10.67
C LEU A 269 -14.04 1.66 9.71
N GLN A 270 -12.94 0.97 9.44
CA GLN A 270 -12.96 -0.19 8.53
C GLN A 270 -13.67 -1.40 9.12
N VAL A 271 -13.79 -1.47 10.45
CA VAL A 271 -14.43 -2.60 11.14
C VAL A 271 -15.90 -2.77 10.73
N GLN A 272 -16.62 -1.69 10.41
CA GLN A 272 -18.01 -1.74 9.92
C GLN A 272 -18.11 -2.33 8.51
N ILE A 273 -17.07 -2.19 7.68
CA ILE A 273 -17.00 -2.82 6.36
C ILE A 273 -16.69 -4.31 6.54
N ALA A 274 -15.70 -4.66 7.36
CA ALA A 274 -15.34 -6.05 7.63
C ALA A 274 -16.48 -6.86 8.25
N ASN A 275 -17.40 -6.22 8.98
CA ASN A 275 -18.57 -6.87 9.58
C ASN A 275 -19.87 -6.69 8.75
N LEU A 276 -19.82 -5.98 7.62
CA LEU A 276 -20.99 -5.55 6.83
C LEU A 276 -22.12 -4.98 7.70
N ALA A 277 -21.76 -4.25 8.75
CA ALA A 277 -22.70 -3.78 9.75
C ALA A 277 -22.44 -2.31 10.13
N PRO A 278 -23.48 -1.47 10.22
CA PRO A 278 -23.35 -0.06 10.58
C PRO A 278 -22.85 0.13 12.03
N LEU A 279 -21.71 0.78 12.23
CA LEU A 279 -21.15 0.98 13.57
C LEU A 279 -21.97 1.94 14.42
N ARG A 280 -22.50 3.04 13.86
CA ARG A 280 -23.28 4.03 14.63
C ARG A 280 -24.53 3.41 15.22
N ALA A 281 -25.26 2.62 14.45
CA ALA A 281 -26.46 1.91 14.93
C ALA A 281 -26.16 0.99 16.12
N ARG A 282 -24.96 0.40 16.19
CA ARG A 282 -24.54 -0.41 17.33
C ARG A 282 -24.16 0.45 18.54
N LEU A 283 -23.40 1.52 18.33
CA LEU A 283 -23.04 2.47 19.39
C LEU A 283 -24.28 3.10 20.04
N ASP A 284 -25.25 3.52 19.23
CA ASP A 284 -26.49 4.14 19.70
C ASP A 284 -27.31 3.18 20.59
N ARG A 285 -27.23 1.86 20.38
CA ARG A 285 -27.94 0.86 21.20
C ARG A 285 -27.39 0.72 22.61
N VAL A 286 -26.08 0.93 22.78
CA VAL A 286 -25.43 0.84 24.10
C VAL A 286 -25.29 2.20 24.76
N GLN A 287 -25.58 3.28 24.03
CA GLN A 287 -25.62 4.63 24.56
C GLN A 287 -26.80 4.76 25.56
N GLY A 288 -26.47 5.06 26.81
CA GLY A 288 -27.47 5.21 27.89
C GLY A 288 -27.79 3.94 28.68
N ILE A 289 -27.20 2.79 28.33
CA ILE A 289 -27.28 1.60 29.18
C ILE A 289 -26.36 1.78 30.39
N THR A 290 -26.84 1.47 31.60
CA THR A 290 -25.97 1.48 32.79
C THR A 290 -25.19 0.16 32.87
N VAL A 291 -23.87 0.23 32.63
CA VAL A 291 -22.97 -0.93 32.72
C VAL A 291 -22.06 -0.79 33.93
N GLU A 292 -22.26 -1.65 34.93
CA GLU A 292 -21.60 -1.57 36.24
C GLU A 292 -20.22 -2.23 36.28
N SER A 293 -19.96 -3.20 35.39
CA SER A 293 -18.68 -3.91 35.34
C SER A 293 -18.30 -4.32 33.91
N PRO A 294 -17.01 -4.53 33.63
CA PRO A 294 -16.54 -5.05 32.35
C PRO A 294 -17.20 -6.39 31.96
N GLU A 295 -17.38 -7.29 32.92
CA GLU A 295 -18.01 -8.61 32.70
C GLU A 295 -19.46 -8.46 32.23
N LYS A 296 -20.21 -7.52 32.84
CA LYS A 296 -21.58 -7.18 32.40
C LYS A 296 -21.57 -6.56 31.00
N GLY A 297 -20.59 -5.70 30.71
CA GLY A 297 -20.42 -5.08 29.41
C GLY A 297 -20.14 -6.09 28.28
N VAL A 298 -19.27 -7.06 28.54
CA VAL A 298 -19.01 -8.18 27.61
C VAL A 298 -20.28 -8.96 27.33
N ARG A 299 -21.02 -9.35 28.38
CA ARG A 299 -22.27 -10.11 28.23
C ARG A 299 -23.32 -9.35 27.41
N ILE A 300 -23.49 -8.05 27.67
CA ILE A 300 -24.38 -7.17 26.87
C ILE A 300 -23.93 -7.11 25.41
N GLY A 301 -22.62 -7.01 25.15
CA GLY A 301 -22.08 -7.00 23.79
C GLY A 301 -22.35 -8.30 23.04
N GLN A 302 -22.18 -9.45 23.70
CA GLN A 302 -22.49 -10.76 23.14
C GLN A 302 -23.98 -10.90 22.83
N ASP A 303 -24.86 -10.50 23.75
CA ASP A 303 -26.32 -10.59 23.58
C ASP A 303 -26.87 -9.66 22.49
N LEU A 304 -26.35 -8.42 22.39
CA LEU A 304 -26.85 -7.40 21.46
C LEU A 304 -26.23 -7.49 20.06
N PHE A 305 -24.97 -7.90 19.95
CA PHE A 305 -24.18 -7.79 18.72
C PHE A 305 -23.63 -9.12 18.18
N GLY A 306 -23.78 -10.21 18.92
CA GLY A 306 -23.52 -11.55 18.43
C GLY A 306 -24.70 -12.14 17.68
N SER A 307 -24.43 -13.05 16.76
CA SER A 307 -25.47 -13.92 16.21
C SER A 307 -26.02 -14.78 17.35
N LYS A 308 -27.34 -14.80 17.53
CA LYS A 308 -27.99 -15.54 18.61
C LYS A 308 -27.41 -16.94 18.69
N THR A 309 -26.67 -17.22 19.76
CA THR A 309 -26.44 -18.59 20.20
C THR A 309 -27.84 -19.11 20.45
N LYS A 310 -28.38 -19.94 19.55
CA LYS A 310 -29.34 -20.92 20.01
C LYS A 310 -28.63 -21.56 21.21
N LYS A 311 -29.15 -21.35 22.42
CA LYS A 311 -28.80 -22.20 23.55
C LYS A 311 -28.74 -23.60 22.96
N LYS A 312 -27.57 -24.22 23.05
CA LYS A 312 -27.43 -25.63 22.72
C LYS A 312 -28.42 -26.36 23.61
N ASP A 313 -29.61 -26.62 23.08
CA ASP A 313 -30.13 -27.96 23.16
C ASP A 313 -29.05 -28.81 22.52
N ALA A 314 -28.39 -29.62 23.33
CA ALA A 314 -27.27 -30.46 22.94
C ALA A 314 -27.68 -31.59 21.98
N ASP A 315 -28.88 -31.53 21.40
CA ASP A 315 -29.45 -32.55 20.54
C ASP A 315 -30.01 -31.89 19.27
N LEU A 316 -29.21 -31.80 18.20
CA LEU A 316 -29.60 -31.82 16.78
C LEU A 316 -28.46 -31.25 15.89
N GLU A 317 -27.31 -31.93 15.88
CA GLU A 317 -26.53 -32.02 14.65
C GLU A 317 -27.24 -32.99 13.70
N ASN A 318 -27.66 -32.51 12.53
CA ASN A 318 -27.72 -33.24 11.24
C ASN A 318 -28.83 -32.68 10.32
N GLY A 319 -28.50 -31.66 9.53
CA GLY A 319 -29.19 -31.45 8.26
C GLY A 319 -28.54 -32.33 7.18
N LYS A 320 -29.26 -33.29 6.62
CA LYS A 320 -28.77 -34.17 5.54
C LYS A 320 -28.63 -33.36 4.23
N PRO A 321 -27.46 -33.30 3.56
CA PRO A 321 -27.28 -32.59 2.28
C PRO A 321 -28.16 -33.14 1.15
N THR A 322 -28.66 -32.26 0.27
CA THR A 322 -29.60 -32.62 -0.81
C THR A 322 -28.91 -32.85 -2.16
N LEU A 323 -29.16 -34.00 -2.78
CA LEU A 323 -28.63 -34.47 -4.07
C LEU A 323 -29.71 -34.48 -5.17
N GLY A 324 -29.33 -34.31 -6.44
CA GLY A 324 -30.19 -34.49 -7.61
C GLY A 324 -30.19 -35.93 -8.15
N LEU A 325 -30.86 -36.21 -9.28
CA LEU A 325 -30.84 -37.54 -9.91
C LEU A 325 -29.51 -37.87 -10.61
N GLU A 326 -28.73 -36.83 -10.94
CA GLU A 326 -27.37 -36.93 -11.43
C GLU A 326 -26.50 -35.97 -10.62
N GLU A 327 -25.32 -36.43 -10.19
CA GLU A 327 -24.37 -35.63 -9.41
C GLU A 327 -22.93 -35.87 -9.90
N SER A 328 -22.09 -34.84 -9.79
CA SER A 328 -20.66 -35.00 -10.03
C SER A 328 -20.01 -35.62 -8.80
N ILE A 329 -19.25 -36.72 -9.00
CA ILE A 329 -18.45 -37.35 -7.94
C ILE A 329 -16.97 -37.22 -8.25
N GLN A 330 -16.17 -37.11 -7.19
CA GLN A 330 -14.71 -37.08 -7.29
C GLN A 330 -14.13 -38.36 -6.68
N VAL A 331 -13.62 -39.26 -7.52
CA VAL A 331 -12.94 -40.49 -7.09
C VAL A 331 -11.48 -40.16 -6.74
N THR A 332 -11.01 -40.62 -5.59
CA THR A 332 -9.63 -40.40 -5.14
C THR A 332 -8.71 -41.48 -5.71
N LEU A 333 -7.62 -41.08 -6.36
CA LEU A 333 -6.58 -41.95 -6.90
C LEU A 333 -5.42 -42.11 -5.90
N GLY A 334 -4.59 -43.13 -6.07
CA GLY A 334 -3.54 -43.50 -5.10
C GLY A 334 -2.46 -42.42 -4.88
N GLU A 335 -2.26 -41.52 -5.84
CA GLU A 335 -1.31 -40.40 -5.76
C GLU A 335 -1.88 -39.14 -5.07
N GLY A 336 -3.13 -39.19 -4.58
CA GLY A 336 -3.82 -38.02 -4.01
C GLY A 336 -4.47 -37.10 -5.03
N SER A 337 -4.41 -37.44 -6.33
CA SER A 337 -5.18 -36.79 -7.39
C SER A 337 -6.63 -37.28 -7.40
N THR A 338 -7.55 -36.44 -7.89
CA THR A 338 -8.99 -36.75 -7.95
C THR A 338 -9.48 -36.83 -9.39
N PHE A 339 -10.28 -37.83 -9.70
CA PHE A 339 -10.91 -38.04 -11.00
C PHE A 339 -12.41 -37.73 -10.91
N GLU A 340 -12.86 -36.71 -11.66
CA GLU A 340 -14.25 -36.25 -11.64
C GLU A 340 -15.08 -36.93 -12.73
N LEU A 341 -16.25 -37.44 -12.36
CA LEU A 341 -17.18 -38.11 -13.28
C LEU A 341 -18.63 -37.96 -12.81
N VAL A 342 -19.58 -38.08 -13.72
CA VAL A 342 -21.01 -37.99 -13.41
C VAL A 342 -21.54 -39.34 -12.96
N ALA A 343 -22.21 -39.34 -11.82
CA ALA A 343 -22.87 -40.50 -11.26
C ALA A 343 -24.38 -40.30 -11.22
N THR A 344 -25.12 -41.35 -11.59
CA THR A 344 -26.57 -41.40 -11.46
C THR A 344 -26.94 -41.89 -10.08
N ILE A 345 -27.95 -41.28 -9.46
CA ILE A 345 -28.47 -41.69 -8.17
C ILE A 345 -29.66 -42.62 -8.41
N ASP A 346 -29.54 -43.88 -7.96
CA ASP A 346 -30.62 -44.86 -8.05
C ASP A 346 -30.82 -45.52 -6.68
N SER A 347 -31.91 -45.15 -6.01
CA SER A 347 -32.28 -45.75 -4.72
C SER A 347 -32.80 -47.20 -4.84
N GLY A 348 -33.09 -47.69 -6.05
CA GLY A 348 -33.51 -49.06 -6.32
C GLY A 348 -32.36 -50.08 -6.28
N GLU A 349 -31.12 -49.63 -6.51
CA GLU A 349 -29.92 -50.45 -6.38
C GLU A 349 -29.42 -50.44 -4.93
N GLU A 350 -29.10 -51.63 -4.39
CA GLU A 350 -28.64 -51.74 -3.00
C GLU A 350 -27.19 -51.23 -2.82
N ARG A 351 -26.31 -51.52 -3.79
CA ARG A 351 -24.88 -51.19 -3.76
C ARG A 351 -24.49 -50.30 -4.93
N THR A 352 -23.52 -49.42 -4.70
CA THR A 352 -22.92 -48.61 -5.76
C THR A 352 -22.21 -49.49 -6.78
N THR A 353 -22.51 -49.25 -8.06
CA THR A 353 -21.99 -50.03 -9.19
C THR A 353 -21.18 -49.14 -10.12
N PHE A 354 -19.97 -49.57 -10.43
CA PHE A 354 -19.06 -48.91 -11.37
C PHE A 354 -18.97 -49.78 -12.63
N SER A 355 -18.88 -49.15 -13.80
CA SER A 355 -18.73 -49.90 -15.05
C SER A 355 -17.40 -50.66 -15.07
N LYS A 356 -17.38 -51.84 -15.70
CA LYS A 356 -16.16 -52.66 -15.81
C LYS A 356 -14.97 -51.89 -16.37
N LYS A 357 -15.20 -51.10 -17.42
CA LYS A 357 -14.20 -50.22 -18.03
C LYS A 357 -13.66 -49.15 -17.06
N LEU A 358 -14.51 -48.58 -16.20
CA LEU A 358 -14.07 -47.60 -15.21
C LEU A 358 -13.26 -48.24 -14.09
N ILE A 359 -13.60 -49.46 -13.67
CA ILE A 359 -12.81 -50.21 -12.70
C ILE A 359 -11.41 -50.50 -13.24
N ASP A 360 -11.30 -50.97 -14.48
CA ASP A 360 -9.99 -51.20 -15.13
C ASP A 360 -9.14 -49.90 -15.15
N GLU A 361 -9.74 -48.77 -15.56
CA GLU A 361 -9.09 -47.44 -15.55
C GLU A 361 -8.66 -46.97 -14.14
N LEU A 362 -9.45 -47.29 -13.10
CA LEU A 362 -9.14 -46.91 -11.72
C LEU A 362 -8.08 -47.82 -11.10
N GLN A 363 -8.02 -49.10 -11.48
CA GLN A 363 -6.99 -50.02 -11.03
C GLN A 363 -5.61 -49.63 -11.57
N GLU A 364 -5.51 -49.24 -12.86
CA GLU A 364 -4.28 -48.71 -13.44
C GLU A 364 -3.74 -47.48 -12.70
N LYS A 365 -4.66 -46.67 -12.13
CA LYS A 365 -4.34 -45.41 -11.44
C LYS A 365 -4.37 -45.53 -9.90
N HIS A 366 -4.37 -46.75 -9.37
CA HIS A 366 -4.43 -47.02 -7.92
C HIS A 366 -5.62 -46.36 -7.20
N GLY A 367 -6.75 -46.15 -7.88
CA GLY A 367 -8.00 -45.59 -7.34
C GLY A 367 -9.05 -46.63 -6.95
N ALA A 368 -8.82 -47.91 -7.25
CA ALA A 368 -9.67 -49.03 -6.86
C ALA A 368 -8.81 -50.23 -6.43
N GLU A 369 -9.09 -50.80 -5.25
CA GLU A 369 -8.39 -51.97 -4.71
C GLU A 369 -9.33 -53.19 -4.72
N PRO A 370 -8.92 -54.36 -5.25
CA PRO A 370 -9.74 -55.56 -5.20
C PRO A 370 -9.94 -56.03 -3.75
N ASP A 371 -11.17 -56.43 -3.40
CA ASP A 371 -11.50 -57.00 -2.09
C ASP A 371 -11.44 -58.54 -2.14
N GLU A 372 -11.49 -59.22 -0.98
CA GLU A 372 -11.41 -60.69 -0.89
C GLU A 372 -12.59 -61.41 -1.57
N THR A 373 -13.68 -60.69 -1.80
CA THR A 373 -14.87 -61.20 -2.50
C THR A 373 -14.79 -60.88 -3.99
N GLU A 374 -14.90 -61.90 -4.83
CA GLU A 374 -14.82 -61.78 -6.29
C GLU A 374 -15.84 -60.79 -6.85
N GLY A 375 -15.36 -59.80 -7.63
CA GLY A 375 -16.19 -58.77 -8.28
C GLY A 375 -16.48 -57.51 -7.45
N LEU A 376 -15.90 -57.36 -6.25
CA LEU A 376 -16.00 -56.16 -5.42
C LEU A 376 -14.66 -55.41 -5.33
N TYR A 377 -14.76 -54.07 -5.36
CA TYR A 377 -13.61 -53.18 -5.31
C TYR A 377 -13.81 -52.09 -4.26
N ARG A 378 -12.77 -51.79 -3.48
CA ARG A 378 -12.76 -50.70 -2.52
C ARG A 378 -12.40 -49.40 -3.21
N VAL A 379 -13.30 -48.42 -3.13
CA VAL A 379 -13.14 -47.11 -3.77
C VAL A 379 -13.42 -46.00 -2.77
N LYS A 380 -12.67 -44.90 -2.87
CA LYS A 380 -12.88 -43.66 -2.12
C LYS A 380 -13.37 -42.58 -3.06
N PHE A 381 -14.54 -42.00 -2.81
CA PHE A 381 -15.07 -40.90 -3.61
C PHE A 381 -15.80 -39.85 -2.76
N SER A 382 -15.95 -38.64 -3.28
CA SER A 382 -16.73 -37.56 -2.65
C SER A 382 -18.05 -37.38 -3.37
N LEU A 383 -19.16 -37.35 -2.61
CA LEU A 383 -20.52 -37.11 -3.09
C LEU A 383 -21.16 -36.01 -2.23
N GLY A 384 -21.62 -34.92 -2.85
CA GLY A 384 -22.27 -33.81 -2.14
C GLY A 384 -21.43 -33.20 -1.01
N GLY A 385 -20.09 -33.20 -1.15
CA GLY A 385 -19.15 -32.70 -0.14
C GLY A 385 -18.79 -33.68 0.99
N LYS A 386 -19.38 -34.88 1.02
CA LYS A 386 -19.02 -35.95 1.97
C LYS A 386 -18.12 -36.99 1.30
N LYS A 387 -17.04 -37.37 1.97
CA LYS A 387 -16.15 -38.46 1.56
C LYS A 387 -16.76 -39.80 1.94
N ILE A 388 -16.90 -40.69 0.97
CA ILE A 388 -17.44 -42.04 1.10
C ILE A 388 -16.33 -43.02 0.71
N GLN A 389 -16.10 -44.00 1.56
CA GLN A 389 -15.25 -45.16 1.27
C GLN A 389 -16.13 -46.40 1.35
N THR A 390 -16.30 -47.10 0.24
CA THR A 390 -17.27 -48.20 0.14
C THR A 390 -16.77 -49.30 -0.80
N LEU A 391 -17.46 -50.43 -0.78
CA LEU A 391 -17.24 -51.54 -1.70
C LEU A 391 -18.20 -51.41 -2.87
N VAL A 392 -17.65 -51.15 -4.05
CA VAL A 392 -18.40 -51.01 -5.30
C VAL A 392 -18.39 -52.32 -6.08
N LYS A 393 -19.51 -52.61 -6.75
CA LYS A 393 -19.64 -53.77 -7.64
C LYS A 393 -19.19 -53.39 -9.05
N SER A 394 -18.44 -54.28 -9.70
CA SER A 394 -18.17 -54.17 -11.15
C SER A 394 -19.32 -54.80 -11.93
N GLY A 395 -19.96 -54.04 -12.82
CA GLY A 395 -21.14 -54.50 -13.58
C GLY A 395 -21.44 -53.70 -14.84
N GLU A 396 -22.47 -54.10 -15.58
CA GLU A 396 -22.97 -53.36 -16.74
C GLU A 396 -23.92 -52.24 -16.28
N THR A 397 -23.52 -50.98 -16.48
CA THR A 397 -24.25 -49.79 -16.03
C THR A 397 -24.98 -49.06 -17.18
N GLY A 398 -25.19 -49.73 -18.32
CA GLY A 398 -25.79 -49.15 -19.51
C GLY A 398 -24.97 -47.98 -20.08
N SER A 399 -25.59 -46.83 -20.31
CA SER A 399 -24.95 -45.60 -20.81
C SER A 399 -24.20 -44.79 -19.74
N HIS A 400 -24.36 -45.14 -18.46
CA HIS A 400 -23.79 -44.38 -17.33
C HIS A 400 -22.50 -45.02 -16.85
N ARG A 401 -21.56 -44.22 -16.33
CA ARG A 401 -20.27 -44.75 -15.84
C ARG A 401 -20.34 -45.22 -14.39
N VAL A 402 -21.21 -44.62 -13.57
CA VAL A 402 -21.41 -44.93 -12.15
C VAL A 402 -22.88 -44.79 -11.76
N ILE A 403 -23.37 -45.74 -10.96
CA ILE A 403 -24.68 -45.72 -10.31
C ILE A 403 -24.46 -45.78 -8.79
N ILE A 404 -24.90 -44.75 -8.06
CA ILE A 404 -24.82 -44.71 -6.59
C ILE A 404 -26.06 -45.38 -6.00
N GLY A 405 -25.84 -46.45 -5.24
CA GLY A 405 -26.90 -47.24 -4.61
C GLY A 405 -27.27 -46.74 -3.21
N SER A 406 -28.41 -47.21 -2.71
CA SER A 406 -29.02 -46.81 -1.43
C SER A 406 -28.10 -46.85 -0.20
N ARG A 407 -27.14 -47.79 -0.12
CA ARG A 407 -26.18 -47.89 0.99
C ARG A 407 -25.28 -46.66 1.14
N ASP A 408 -24.89 -46.04 0.02
CA ASP A 408 -23.99 -44.88 0.01
C ASP A 408 -24.76 -43.54 0.00
N LEU A 409 -26.10 -43.59 -0.09
CA LEU A 409 -27.00 -42.44 -0.01
C LEU A 409 -27.47 -42.16 1.42
N ASN A 410 -27.04 -42.95 2.40
CA ASN A 410 -27.42 -42.71 3.79
C ASN A 410 -26.84 -41.38 4.30
N GLY A 411 -27.71 -40.51 4.81
CA GLY A 411 -27.33 -39.19 5.28
C GLY A 411 -27.41 -38.08 4.22
N PHE A 412 -28.10 -38.33 3.09
CA PHE A 412 -28.46 -37.35 2.07
C PHE A 412 -30.00 -37.25 1.91
N LEU A 413 -30.48 -36.15 1.34
CA LEU A 413 -31.85 -35.98 0.81
C LEU A 413 -31.80 -36.03 -0.72
N ILE A 414 -32.84 -36.51 -1.40
CA ILE A 414 -32.87 -36.54 -2.87
C ILE A 414 -33.98 -35.57 -3.33
N ASP A 415 -33.61 -34.62 -4.18
CA ASP A 415 -34.52 -33.69 -4.84
C ASP A 415 -34.53 -33.94 -6.36
N PRO A 416 -35.58 -34.58 -6.90
CA PRO A 416 -35.69 -34.88 -8.33
C PRO A 416 -35.72 -33.65 -9.24
N THR A 417 -35.96 -32.45 -8.69
CA THR A 417 -36.09 -31.21 -9.47
C THR A 417 -34.76 -30.46 -9.62
N LYS A 418 -33.71 -30.87 -8.89
CA LYS A 418 -32.38 -30.28 -8.93
C LYS A 418 -31.64 -30.69 -10.21
N LYS A 419 -31.41 -29.72 -11.11
CA LYS A 419 -30.62 -29.92 -12.35
C LYS A 419 -29.13 -29.73 -12.09
N MET A 420 -28.28 -30.55 -12.73
CA MET A 420 -26.81 -30.40 -12.66
C MET A 420 -26.34 -29.08 -13.29
N LYS A 421 -25.47 -28.36 -12.57
CA LYS A 421 -24.70 -27.25 -13.14
C LYS A 421 -23.50 -27.85 -13.89
N VAL A 422 -23.47 -27.75 -15.21
CA VAL A 422 -22.33 -28.16 -16.02
C VAL A 422 -21.19 -27.15 -15.81
N THR A 423 -20.12 -27.59 -15.15
CA THR A 423 -18.90 -26.78 -15.02
C THR A 423 -18.10 -26.88 -16.32
N GLU A 424 -18.11 -25.83 -17.14
CA GLU A 424 -17.26 -25.76 -18.33
C GLU A 424 -15.78 -25.82 -17.93
N LYS A 425 -15.05 -26.82 -18.46
CA LYS A 425 -13.60 -26.91 -18.34
C LYS A 425 -12.95 -25.71 -19.05
N LYS A 426 -12.46 -24.73 -18.29
CA LYS A 426 -11.50 -23.75 -18.80
C LYS A 426 -10.17 -24.46 -19.11
N SER A 427 -9.82 -24.52 -20.39
CA SER A 427 -8.48 -24.94 -20.82
C SER A 427 -7.44 -23.94 -20.30
N MET A 428 -6.39 -24.46 -19.65
CA MET A 428 -5.20 -23.67 -19.32
C MET A 428 -4.43 -23.37 -20.60
N VAL A 429 -4.71 -22.22 -21.20
CA VAL A 429 -3.69 -21.49 -21.96
C VAL A 429 -2.82 -20.79 -20.91
N LYS A 430 -1.49 -20.95 -20.95
CA LYS A 430 -0.55 -20.07 -20.24
C LYS A 430 -0.72 -18.65 -20.79
N LYS A 431 -1.76 -17.93 -20.35
CA LYS A 431 -1.89 -16.50 -20.54
C LYS A 431 -1.07 -15.87 -19.44
N THR A 432 -0.01 -15.16 -19.80
CA THR A 432 0.73 -14.29 -18.88
C THR A 432 -0.28 -13.46 -18.09
N ASP A 433 -0.25 -13.55 -16.76
CA ASP A 433 -1.15 -12.75 -15.92
C ASP A 433 -0.67 -11.29 -15.97
N VAL A 434 -1.20 -10.55 -16.95
CA VAL A 434 -0.85 -9.16 -17.23
C VAL A 434 -1.16 -8.25 -16.04
N ARG A 435 -2.14 -8.62 -15.19
CA ARG A 435 -2.46 -7.88 -13.94
C ARG A 435 -1.46 -8.17 -12.84
N ALA A 436 -0.92 -9.40 -12.77
CA ALA A 436 0.21 -9.69 -11.88
C ALA A 436 1.47 -8.93 -12.31
N LEU A 437 1.74 -8.84 -13.62
CA LEU A 437 2.85 -8.04 -14.14
C LEU A 437 2.70 -6.54 -13.83
N ASP A 438 1.49 -5.98 -14.00
CA ASP A 438 1.20 -4.58 -13.62
C ASP A 438 1.53 -4.30 -12.15
N ARG A 439 1.13 -5.21 -11.23
CA ARG A 439 1.47 -5.12 -9.80
C ARG A 439 2.98 -5.26 -9.56
N LEU A 440 3.63 -6.19 -10.25
CA LEU A 440 5.07 -6.43 -10.15
C LEU A 440 5.88 -5.19 -10.55
N LEU A 441 5.64 -4.65 -11.75
CA LEU A 441 6.35 -3.47 -12.26
C LEU A 441 6.09 -2.25 -11.38
N SER A 442 4.85 -2.09 -10.90
CA SER A 442 4.48 -0.99 -10.00
C SER A 442 5.19 -1.07 -8.64
N LYS A 443 5.43 -2.28 -8.12
CA LYS A 443 6.22 -2.48 -6.90
C LYS A 443 7.69 -2.13 -7.14
N ILE A 444 8.28 -2.60 -8.23
CA ILE A 444 9.68 -2.28 -8.58
C ILE A 444 9.86 -0.77 -8.79
N ASP A 445 8.95 -0.10 -9.50
CA ASP A 445 9.00 1.36 -9.66
C ASP A 445 8.91 2.12 -8.32
N LYS A 446 8.15 1.60 -7.34
CA LYS A 446 8.05 2.16 -5.99
C LYS A 446 9.36 2.07 -5.23
N ASP A 447 10.09 0.97 -5.40
CA ASP A 447 11.34 0.73 -4.69
C ASP A 447 12.51 1.49 -5.36
N LEU A 448 12.44 1.74 -6.67
CA LEU A 448 13.45 2.45 -7.48
C LEU A 448 13.22 3.98 -7.55
N LEU A 449 13.20 4.66 -6.40
CA LEU A 449 13.06 6.12 -6.33
C LEU A 449 14.36 6.83 -6.76
N LEU A 450 14.46 7.21 -8.04
CA LEU A 450 15.68 7.77 -8.63
C LEU A 450 16.32 8.90 -7.80
N LEU A 451 15.56 9.95 -7.46
CA LEU A 451 16.06 11.13 -6.75
C LEU A 451 16.58 10.83 -5.33
N LYS A 452 16.04 9.80 -4.68
CA LYS A 452 16.52 9.34 -3.37
C LYS A 452 17.95 8.80 -3.47
N HIS A 453 18.24 8.10 -4.56
CA HIS A 453 19.46 7.33 -4.74
C HIS A 453 20.58 8.08 -5.50
N ILE A 454 20.29 9.25 -6.06
CA ILE A 454 21.27 10.15 -6.69
C ILE A 454 21.50 11.42 -5.86
N LYS A 455 21.05 11.44 -4.59
CA LYS A 455 21.40 12.49 -3.64
C LYS A 455 22.80 12.17 -3.08
N PRO A 456 23.80 13.06 -3.22
CA PRO A 456 25.10 12.85 -2.61
C PRO A 456 25.01 12.78 -1.08
N LEU A 457 25.83 11.92 -0.46
CA LEU A 457 25.92 11.78 1.00
C LEU A 457 26.53 13.02 1.64
N ASN A 458 27.58 13.57 1.01
CA ASN A 458 28.28 14.77 1.44
C ASN A 458 27.69 16.07 0.88
N LEU A 459 26.43 16.07 0.42
CA LEU A 459 25.85 17.24 -0.25
C LEU A 459 25.88 18.52 0.60
N GLU A 460 25.63 18.43 1.90
CA GLU A 460 25.59 19.61 2.79
C GLU A 460 26.99 20.26 2.91
N GLU A 461 28.01 19.46 3.20
CA GLU A 461 29.41 19.92 3.30
C GLU A 461 29.92 20.51 1.97
N GLU A 462 29.61 19.85 0.85
CA GLU A 462 30.02 20.33 -0.48
C GLU A 462 29.28 21.61 -0.89
N MET A 463 28.05 21.81 -0.39
CA MET A 463 27.29 23.04 -0.63
C MET A 463 27.87 24.23 0.13
N GLU A 464 28.34 24.04 1.36
CA GLU A 464 29.00 25.10 2.13
C GLU A 464 30.27 25.58 1.41
N ARG A 465 31.10 24.65 0.93
CA ARG A 465 32.32 24.98 0.16
C ARG A 465 32.01 25.71 -1.15
N LEU A 466 30.95 25.30 -1.86
CA LEU A 466 30.50 25.98 -3.08
C LEU A 466 30.03 27.42 -2.82
N LEU A 467 29.49 27.71 -1.63
CA LEU A 467 29.10 29.07 -1.27
C LEU A 467 30.31 29.95 -0.94
N GLU A 468 31.41 29.36 -0.48
CA GLU A 468 32.65 30.06 -0.16
C GLU A 468 33.54 30.31 -1.38
N ASP A 469 33.63 29.36 -2.32
CA ASP A 469 34.47 29.45 -3.52
C ASP A 469 33.66 29.15 -4.79
N GLU A 470 33.55 30.16 -5.67
CA GLU A 470 32.81 30.08 -6.92
C GLU A 470 33.46 29.17 -7.97
N LEU A 471 34.76 28.92 -7.87
CA LEU A 471 35.52 28.08 -8.78
C LEU A 471 35.62 26.62 -8.30
N TYR A 472 35.12 26.33 -7.11
CA TYR A 472 35.16 25.00 -6.52
C TYR A 472 34.29 24.00 -7.30
N ASN A 473 34.82 22.79 -7.49
CA ASN A 473 34.09 21.67 -8.07
C ASN A 473 33.95 20.57 -7.01
N PRO A 474 32.73 20.32 -6.52
CA PRO A 474 32.46 19.25 -5.58
C PRO A 474 32.88 17.87 -6.06
N THR A 475 33.23 17.00 -5.11
CA THR A 475 33.30 15.56 -5.35
C THR A 475 32.16 14.88 -4.61
N PHE A 476 31.19 14.37 -5.34
CA PHE A 476 30.01 13.75 -4.76
C PHE A 476 30.22 12.27 -4.48
N THR A 477 29.84 11.87 -3.26
CA THR A 477 29.85 10.47 -2.84
C THR A 477 28.41 9.96 -2.71
N TYR A 478 28.20 8.68 -2.99
CA TYR A 478 26.88 8.06 -2.92
C TYR A 478 26.94 6.74 -2.17
N SER A 479 25.85 6.41 -1.50
CA SER A 479 25.69 5.10 -0.86
C SER A 479 25.74 3.98 -1.89
N GLU A 480 26.40 2.87 -1.55
CA GLU A 480 26.21 1.62 -2.28
C GLU A 480 24.73 1.24 -2.24
N ILE A 481 24.19 0.78 -3.39
CA ILE A 481 22.88 0.14 -3.39
C ILE A 481 23.16 -1.36 -3.37
N GLY A 482 22.68 -2.03 -2.32
CA GLY A 482 22.85 -3.47 -2.14
C GLY A 482 22.18 -4.30 -3.23
N SER A 483 21.99 -5.60 -2.97
CA SER A 483 21.45 -6.59 -3.93
C SER A 483 20.07 -6.27 -4.51
N ASP A 484 19.37 -5.28 -3.97
CA ASP A 484 18.03 -4.86 -4.40
C ASP A 484 17.96 -4.48 -5.89
N LEU A 485 19.01 -3.87 -6.47
CA LEU A 485 19.02 -3.54 -7.91
C LEU A 485 19.18 -4.77 -8.79
N ASP A 486 20.01 -5.71 -8.37
CA ASP A 486 20.25 -6.94 -9.11
C ASP A 486 19.02 -7.85 -9.05
N ASP A 487 18.37 -7.95 -7.88
CA ASP A 487 17.08 -8.62 -7.71
C ASP A 487 15.98 -7.99 -8.57
N ALA A 488 15.93 -6.64 -8.62
CA ALA A 488 14.98 -5.93 -9.47
C ALA A 488 15.26 -6.18 -10.96
N LYS A 489 16.54 -6.21 -11.37
CA LYS A 489 16.96 -6.47 -12.75
C LYS A 489 16.61 -7.89 -13.17
N GLU A 490 16.86 -8.87 -12.31
CA GLU A 490 16.52 -10.28 -12.54
C GLU A 490 15.01 -10.46 -12.72
N ARG A 491 14.22 -9.82 -11.85
CA ARG A 491 12.74 -9.84 -11.96
C ARG A 491 12.20 -9.15 -13.22
N LEU A 492 13.00 -8.30 -13.87
CA LEU A 492 12.66 -7.62 -15.13
C LEU A 492 13.31 -8.28 -16.36
N HIS A 493 14.05 -9.39 -16.18
CA HIS A 493 14.81 -10.02 -17.25
C HIS A 493 13.89 -10.56 -18.37
N GLU A 494 12.79 -11.19 -17.99
CA GLU A 494 11.83 -11.74 -18.95
C GLU A 494 11.09 -10.63 -19.71
N LYS A 495 11.08 -10.76 -21.04
CA LYS A 495 10.33 -9.87 -21.94
C LYS A 495 8.83 -10.15 -21.81
N ILE A 496 8.02 -9.09 -21.78
CA ILE A 496 6.57 -9.20 -21.84
C ILE A 496 6.16 -9.33 -23.31
N THR A 497 5.51 -10.43 -23.67
CA THR A 497 5.11 -10.77 -25.05
C THR A 497 3.59 -10.71 -25.26
N ASP A 498 2.86 -10.05 -24.36
CA ASP A 498 1.41 -9.87 -24.49
C ASP A 498 1.12 -8.68 -25.41
N ASP A 499 0.42 -8.93 -26.52
CA ASP A 499 0.12 -7.92 -27.54
C ASP A 499 -1.11 -7.06 -27.22
N SER A 500 -1.71 -7.21 -26.03
CA SER A 500 -2.79 -6.30 -25.62
C SER A 500 -2.26 -4.89 -25.40
N ALA A 501 -3.17 -3.91 -25.37
CA ALA A 501 -2.83 -2.53 -25.02
C ALA A 501 -2.09 -2.45 -23.68
N LEU A 502 -2.52 -3.20 -22.66
CA LEU A 502 -1.83 -3.25 -21.37
C LEU A 502 -0.45 -3.91 -21.49
N GLY A 503 -0.34 -5.03 -22.21
CA GLY A 503 0.93 -5.74 -22.41
C GLY A 503 1.99 -4.85 -23.06
N THR A 504 1.59 -4.05 -24.06
CA THR A 504 2.46 -3.06 -24.73
C THR A 504 2.95 -1.99 -23.76
N LEU A 505 2.05 -1.41 -22.95
CA LEU A 505 2.39 -0.39 -21.94
C LEU A 505 3.33 -0.95 -20.86
N LEU A 506 3.08 -2.18 -20.40
CA LEU A 506 3.92 -2.84 -19.41
C LEU A 506 5.31 -3.17 -19.97
N GLU A 507 5.43 -3.60 -21.23
CA GLU A 507 6.74 -3.84 -21.86
C GLU A 507 7.54 -2.54 -22.02
N LYS A 508 6.88 -1.43 -22.41
CA LYS A 508 7.52 -0.11 -22.39
C LYS A 508 8.01 0.23 -20.97
N LYS A 509 7.17 0.04 -19.96
CA LYS A 509 7.52 0.33 -18.55
C LYS A 509 8.68 -0.54 -18.06
N ARG A 510 8.72 -1.82 -18.41
CA ARG A 510 9.82 -2.74 -18.09
C ARG A 510 11.14 -2.22 -18.67
N LYS A 511 11.16 -1.80 -19.93
CA LYS A 511 12.35 -1.22 -20.58
C LYS A 511 12.81 0.08 -19.91
N GLU A 512 11.88 0.96 -19.55
CA GLU A 512 12.20 2.17 -18.78
C GLU A 512 12.85 1.83 -17.43
N LEU A 513 12.28 0.87 -16.68
CA LEU A 513 12.81 0.47 -15.38
C LEU A 513 14.23 -0.12 -15.50
N LEU A 514 14.51 -0.91 -16.56
CA LEU A 514 15.86 -1.40 -16.82
C LEU A 514 16.85 -0.26 -17.08
N LYS A 515 16.48 0.74 -17.90
CA LYS A 515 17.32 1.94 -18.11
C LYS A 515 17.57 2.69 -16.80
N ARG A 516 16.54 2.78 -15.93
CA ARG A 516 16.64 3.41 -14.61
C ARG A 516 17.58 2.64 -13.69
N ILE A 517 17.56 1.32 -13.69
CA ILE A 517 18.51 0.49 -12.94
C ILE A 517 19.94 0.75 -13.43
N THR A 518 20.16 0.76 -14.75
CA THR A 518 21.48 1.07 -15.32
C THR A 518 21.97 2.45 -14.86
N LEU A 519 21.12 3.49 -14.94
CA LEU A 519 21.46 4.83 -14.47
C LEU A 519 21.90 4.83 -12.99
N LEU A 520 21.16 4.12 -12.15
CA LEU A 520 21.49 3.97 -10.74
C LEU A 520 22.83 3.23 -10.56
N GLN A 521 23.05 2.12 -11.25
CA GLN A 521 24.32 1.38 -11.20
C GLN A 521 25.53 2.25 -11.63
N SER A 522 25.32 3.19 -12.55
CA SER A 522 26.39 4.08 -13.07
C SER A 522 26.72 5.29 -12.19
N ARG A 523 25.91 5.63 -11.18
CA ARG A 523 26.46 5.84 -9.83
C ARG A 523 27.89 6.39 -9.67
N GLY A 524 28.15 7.69 -9.75
CA GLY A 524 29.49 8.22 -9.47
C GLY A 524 30.55 7.95 -10.54
N HIS A 525 30.20 7.24 -11.62
CA HIS A 525 31.04 7.02 -12.79
C HIS A 525 30.55 7.92 -13.93
N ASN A 526 31.26 9.02 -14.16
CA ASN A 526 30.75 10.18 -14.90
C ASN A 526 30.27 9.86 -16.32
N GLU A 527 31.08 9.14 -17.09
CA GLU A 527 30.77 8.78 -18.49
C GLU A 527 29.56 7.84 -18.57
N GLN A 528 29.58 6.75 -17.79
CA GLN A 528 28.51 5.75 -17.78
C GLN A 528 27.20 6.35 -17.26
N PHE A 529 27.26 7.18 -16.21
CA PHE A 529 26.09 7.85 -15.65
C PHE A 529 25.47 8.79 -16.67
N THR A 530 26.29 9.60 -17.33
CA THR A 530 25.82 10.53 -18.37
C THR A 530 25.20 9.78 -19.53
N ALA A 531 25.84 8.72 -20.04
CA ALA A 531 25.30 7.89 -21.10
C ALA A 531 23.96 7.23 -20.71
N ALA A 532 23.85 6.70 -19.49
CA ALA A 532 22.62 6.12 -18.97
C ALA A 532 21.52 7.18 -18.79
N SER A 533 21.88 8.41 -18.38
CA SER A 533 20.93 9.51 -18.23
C SER A 533 20.39 9.94 -19.59
N VAL A 534 21.26 10.05 -20.60
CA VAL A 534 20.86 10.32 -21.98
C VAL A 534 19.98 9.20 -22.54
N ALA A 535 20.25 7.93 -22.23
CA ALA A 535 19.42 6.82 -22.66
C ALA A 535 18.01 6.81 -22.04
N LEU A 536 17.88 7.35 -20.81
CA LEU A 536 16.61 7.42 -20.08
C LEU A 536 15.81 8.69 -20.42
N PHE A 537 16.42 9.88 -20.39
CA PHE A 537 15.72 11.16 -20.57
C PHE A 537 15.95 11.79 -21.94
N GLY A 538 16.98 11.38 -22.67
CA GLY A 538 17.48 12.07 -23.86
C GLY A 538 18.48 13.19 -23.53
N LYS A 539 18.85 13.94 -24.56
CA LYS A 539 19.72 15.13 -24.49
C LYS A 539 19.05 16.34 -25.15
N PRO A 540 19.49 17.57 -24.85
CA PRO A 540 19.07 18.75 -25.61
C PRO A 540 19.30 18.53 -27.12
N THR A 541 18.29 18.82 -27.94
CA THR A 541 18.41 18.77 -29.39
C THR A 541 18.67 20.17 -29.93
N ASN A 542 19.31 20.28 -31.10
CA ASN A 542 19.53 21.58 -31.75
C ASN A 542 18.23 22.37 -31.91
N LYS A 543 17.11 21.69 -32.20
CA LYS A 543 15.78 22.31 -32.25
C LYS A 543 15.38 22.96 -30.92
N LEU A 544 15.55 22.25 -29.80
CA LEU A 544 15.24 22.77 -28.46
C LEU A 544 16.16 23.94 -28.08
N ILE A 545 17.45 23.84 -28.40
CA ILE A 545 18.44 24.89 -28.14
C ILE A 545 18.07 26.17 -28.91
N THR A 546 17.76 26.06 -30.21
CA THR A 546 17.36 27.21 -31.03
C THR A 546 16.06 27.85 -30.52
N VAL A 547 15.07 27.04 -30.13
CA VAL A 547 13.82 27.53 -29.53
C VAL A 547 14.11 28.27 -28.22
N ALA A 548 14.99 27.75 -27.37
CA ALA A 548 15.38 28.39 -26.11
C ALA A 548 16.12 29.71 -26.31
N GLN A 549 17.10 29.75 -27.22
CA GLN A 549 17.81 30.98 -27.57
C GLN A 549 16.85 32.04 -28.10
N LYS A 550 15.96 31.67 -29.05
CA LYS A 550 14.98 32.60 -29.62
C LYS A 550 14.02 33.14 -28.56
N LYS A 551 13.50 32.28 -27.67
CA LYS A 551 12.60 32.73 -26.60
C LYS A 551 13.31 33.65 -25.61
N LEU A 552 14.54 33.33 -25.21
CA LEU A 552 15.32 34.19 -24.32
C LEU A 552 15.66 35.54 -24.98
N ALA A 553 15.91 35.59 -26.28
CA ALA A 553 16.11 36.85 -27.01
C ALA A 553 14.87 37.75 -27.03
N THR A 554 13.67 37.19 -26.89
CA THR A 554 12.42 37.96 -26.77
C THR A 554 12.15 38.49 -25.36
N ARG A 555 13.02 38.18 -24.39
CA ARG A 555 12.94 38.74 -23.03
C ARG A 555 13.21 40.25 -23.12
N ALA A 556 12.14 41.04 -23.12
CA ALA A 556 12.27 42.49 -22.94
C ALA A 556 12.95 42.75 -21.58
N ALA A 557 13.91 43.67 -21.55
CA ALA A 557 14.46 44.23 -20.32
C ALA A 557 13.39 45.10 -19.62
N CYS A 558 12.30 44.48 -19.19
CA CYS A 558 11.31 45.10 -18.34
C CYS A 558 11.58 44.63 -16.91
N ASP A 559 12.62 45.18 -16.31
CA ASP A 559 12.83 45.19 -14.87
C ASP A 559 11.72 46.03 -14.21
N LEU A 560 10.50 45.51 -14.20
CA LEU A 560 9.62 45.85 -13.10
C LEU A 560 10.20 45.10 -11.90
N LYS A 561 11.03 45.81 -11.12
CA LYS A 561 11.30 45.42 -9.73
C LYS A 561 9.96 44.97 -9.14
N PRO A 562 9.86 43.78 -8.52
CA PRO A 562 8.60 43.30 -7.98
C PRO A 562 7.98 44.40 -7.13
N GLN A 563 6.91 45.02 -7.63
CA GLN A 563 6.18 46.05 -6.90
C GLN A 563 5.77 45.44 -5.57
N GLY A 564 6.15 46.12 -4.48
CA GLY A 564 6.13 45.64 -3.09
C GLY A 564 5.15 44.49 -2.86
N LYS A 565 5.65 43.26 -2.96
CA LYS A 565 4.81 42.07 -2.82
C LYS A 565 4.56 41.86 -1.34
N GLU A 566 3.30 41.72 -0.94
CA GLU A 566 2.96 41.07 0.33
C GLU A 566 3.73 39.75 0.39
N VAL A 567 4.71 39.72 1.30
CA VAL A 567 5.55 38.56 1.56
C VAL A 567 4.68 37.60 2.38
N LEU A 568 4.24 36.53 1.73
CA LEU A 568 3.47 35.48 2.38
C LEU A 568 4.43 34.49 3.03
N THR A 569 4.16 34.17 4.28
CA THR A 569 4.93 33.19 5.04
C THR A 569 4.50 31.77 4.69
N ALA A 570 5.29 30.78 5.11
CA ALA A 570 4.91 29.37 5.02
C ALA A 570 3.54 29.10 5.67
N ALA A 571 3.19 29.78 6.78
CA ALA A 571 1.90 29.62 7.44
C ALA A 571 0.72 30.08 6.57
N THR A 572 0.86 31.23 5.90
CA THR A 572 -0.16 31.71 4.94
C THR A 572 -0.24 30.81 3.72
N ALA A 573 0.91 30.30 3.24
CA ALA A 573 0.92 29.32 2.16
C ALA A 573 0.20 28.03 2.53
N VAL A 574 0.33 27.52 3.76
CA VAL A 574 -0.44 26.36 4.25
C VAL A 574 -1.93 26.59 4.08
N GLU A 575 -2.46 27.72 4.56
CA GLU A 575 -3.88 28.05 4.45
C GLU A 575 -4.36 28.04 3.00
N ARG A 576 -3.57 28.64 2.08
CA ARG A 576 -3.91 28.70 0.65
C ARG A 576 -3.93 27.31 0.02
N PHE A 577 -2.95 26.46 0.32
CA PHE A 577 -2.89 25.09 -0.20
C PHE A 577 -3.98 24.20 0.39
N GLU A 578 -4.30 24.33 1.68
CA GLU A 578 -5.40 23.59 2.32
C GLU A 578 -6.74 23.96 1.67
N LYS A 579 -6.98 25.26 1.44
CA LYS A 579 -8.18 25.74 0.74
C LYS A 579 -8.27 25.21 -0.68
N ALA A 580 -7.15 25.17 -1.42
CA ALA A 580 -7.10 24.61 -2.76
C ALA A 580 -7.44 23.10 -2.76
N LEU A 581 -6.83 22.32 -1.85
CA LEU A 581 -7.14 20.89 -1.72
C LEU A 581 -8.62 20.66 -1.36
N GLU A 582 -9.17 21.47 -0.45
CA GLU A 582 -10.59 21.40 -0.07
C GLU A 582 -11.53 21.68 -1.26
N ALA A 583 -11.21 22.68 -2.09
CA ALA A 583 -11.99 23.01 -3.29
C ALA A 583 -12.04 21.85 -4.31
N TYR A 584 -10.99 21.02 -4.34
CA TYR A 584 -10.92 19.82 -5.17
C TYR A 584 -11.49 18.56 -4.50
N GLY A 585 -12.03 18.66 -3.27
CA GLY A 585 -12.59 17.52 -2.51
C GLY A 585 -11.53 16.57 -1.94
N LEU A 586 -10.27 17.01 -1.84
CA LEU A 586 -9.12 16.20 -1.46
C LEU A 586 -8.92 16.16 0.06
N HIS A 587 -9.97 15.78 0.80
CA HIS A 587 -9.96 15.82 2.28
C HIS A 587 -8.98 14.84 2.94
N ASP A 588 -8.49 13.84 2.21
CA ASP A 588 -7.45 12.90 2.67
C ASP A 588 -6.02 13.49 2.57
N TRP A 589 -5.87 14.62 1.87
CA TRP A 589 -4.59 15.30 1.69
C TRP A 589 -4.29 16.25 2.84
N GLN A 590 -3.01 16.40 3.17
CA GLN A 590 -2.55 17.27 4.25
C GLN A 590 -1.46 18.20 3.75
N VAL A 591 -1.49 19.44 4.21
CA VAL A 591 -0.37 20.37 4.03
C VAL A 591 0.44 20.40 5.32
N SER A 592 1.77 20.31 5.21
CA SER A 592 2.64 20.30 6.39
C SER A 592 3.89 21.13 6.15
N VAL A 593 4.33 21.86 7.17
CA VAL A 593 5.56 22.66 7.13
C VAL A 593 6.75 21.80 7.56
N ARG A 594 7.90 21.97 6.89
CA ARG A 594 9.17 21.27 7.16
C ARG A 594 10.33 22.26 7.08
N SER A 595 11.27 22.20 8.02
CA SER A 595 12.44 23.08 8.06
C SER A 595 13.52 22.74 7.02
N LYS A 596 13.63 21.47 6.59
CA LYS A 596 14.74 20.96 5.74
C LYS A 596 14.29 20.47 4.36
N LEU A 597 13.68 21.34 3.55
CA LEU A 597 13.38 21.03 2.13
C LEU A 597 14.35 21.75 1.18
N ILE A 598 14.75 21.09 0.08
CA ILE A 598 15.54 21.75 -0.97
C ILE A 598 14.65 22.68 -1.80
N ALA A 599 13.45 22.20 -2.17
CA ALA A 599 12.45 23.01 -2.86
C ALA A 599 11.54 23.75 -1.86
N ARG A 600 10.95 24.86 -2.29
CA ARG A 600 9.98 25.63 -1.48
C ARG A 600 8.71 24.83 -1.19
N ILE A 601 8.27 24.01 -2.15
CA ILE A 601 7.14 23.09 -2.01
C ILE A 601 7.51 21.76 -2.68
N THR A 602 7.00 20.65 -2.15
CA THR A 602 7.06 19.35 -2.82
C THR A 602 5.86 18.49 -2.46
N VAL A 603 5.42 17.64 -3.38
CA VAL A 603 4.33 16.69 -3.17
C VAL A 603 4.86 15.27 -3.03
N GLY A 604 4.38 14.55 -2.01
CA GLY A 604 4.74 13.15 -1.80
C GLY A 604 3.69 12.39 -1.00
N GLY A 605 3.25 11.24 -1.51
CA GLY A 605 2.14 10.49 -0.91
C GLY A 605 0.84 11.28 -1.02
N LYS A 606 0.13 11.46 0.10
CA LYS A 606 -1.05 12.36 0.22
C LYS A 606 -0.73 13.63 1.01
N LYS A 607 0.48 14.17 0.83
CA LYS A 607 0.95 15.35 1.55
C LYS A 607 1.59 16.36 0.62
N VAL A 608 1.30 17.63 0.86
CA VAL A 608 2.02 18.79 0.33
C VAL A 608 2.96 19.27 1.45
N TYR A 609 4.25 19.35 1.16
CA TYR A 609 5.25 19.84 2.11
C TYR A 609 5.66 21.25 1.71
N ILE A 610 5.60 22.18 2.65
CA ILE A 610 6.02 23.58 2.48
C ILE A 610 7.25 23.83 3.34
N ARG A 611 8.25 24.50 2.78
CA ARG A 611 9.47 24.81 3.52
C ARG A 611 9.23 25.96 4.51
N GLU A 612 9.69 25.81 5.75
CA GLU A 612 9.39 26.74 6.84
C GLU A 612 9.89 28.17 6.59
N ASP A 613 11.09 28.31 6.05
CA ASP A 613 11.74 29.58 5.74
C ASP A 613 11.35 30.13 4.35
N ALA A 614 10.47 29.43 3.61
CA ALA A 614 10.10 29.87 2.28
C ALA A 614 9.14 31.06 2.32
N ILE A 615 9.53 32.09 1.59
CA ILE A 615 8.74 33.29 1.35
C ILE A 615 8.03 33.16 0.01
N PHE A 616 6.75 33.51 -0.03
CA PHE A 616 5.92 33.45 -1.24
C PHE A 616 5.31 34.80 -1.60
N SER A 617 4.97 34.94 -2.87
CA SER A 617 4.02 35.94 -3.35
C SER A 617 2.71 35.26 -3.75
N GLU A 618 1.59 35.98 -3.82
CA GLU A 618 0.32 35.38 -4.26
C GLU A 618 0.45 34.71 -5.64
N SER A 619 1.17 35.34 -6.57
CA SER A 619 1.48 34.74 -7.88
C SER A 619 2.34 33.48 -7.78
N ASP A 620 3.24 33.36 -6.80
CA ASP A 620 3.98 32.11 -6.57
C ASP A 620 3.07 31.01 -6.06
N ILE A 621 2.16 31.33 -5.14
CA ILE A 621 1.21 30.36 -4.59
C ILE A 621 0.30 29.84 -5.70
N ALA A 622 -0.28 30.72 -6.52
CA ALA A 622 -1.13 30.33 -7.63
C ALA A 622 -0.40 29.40 -8.62
N SER A 623 0.82 29.77 -9.03
CA SER A 623 1.66 28.95 -9.89
C SER A 623 2.01 27.59 -9.27
N LEU A 624 2.34 27.54 -7.97
CA LEU A 624 2.66 26.28 -7.30
C LEU A 624 1.42 25.40 -7.07
N ILE A 625 0.22 25.99 -6.87
CA ILE A 625 -1.04 25.24 -6.84
C ILE A 625 -1.29 24.61 -8.21
N ALA A 626 -1.15 25.38 -9.29
CA ALA A 626 -1.32 24.88 -10.66
C ALA A 626 -0.34 23.73 -10.97
N HIS A 627 0.92 23.87 -10.55
CA HIS A 627 1.96 22.85 -10.77
C HIS A 627 1.73 21.60 -9.93
N GLU A 628 1.64 21.76 -8.61
CA GLU A 628 1.68 20.65 -7.67
C GLU A 628 0.32 20.01 -7.51
N ILE A 629 -0.73 20.81 -7.26
CA ILE A 629 -2.08 20.29 -7.03
C ILE A 629 -2.76 19.99 -8.36
N GLU A 630 -2.97 21.02 -9.18
CA GLU A 630 -3.82 20.91 -10.37
C GLU A 630 -3.22 20.02 -11.44
N THR A 631 -1.93 19.67 -11.37
CA THR A 631 -1.31 18.63 -12.21
C THR A 631 -1.01 17.36 -11.41
N HIS A 632 0.05 17.36 -10.59
CA HIS A 632 0.59 16.10 -10.02
C HIS A 632 -0.36 15.40 -9.04
N VAL A 633 -1.07 16.16 -8.20
CA VAL A 633 -2.04 15.59 -7.25
C VAL A 633 -3.26 15.05 -7.98
N LEU A 634 -3.86 15.85 -8.88
CA LEU A 634 -5.08 15.44 -9.59
C LEU A 634 -4.84 14.21 -10.46
N THR A 635 -3.76 14.17 -11.25
CA THR A 635 -3.42 13.01 -12.08
C THR A 635 -3.12 11.77 -11.24
N SER A 636 -2.47 11.93 -10.07
CA SER A 636 -2.19 10.84 -9.14
C SER A 636 -3.47 10.27 -8.49
N GLU A 637 -4.40 11.13 -8.08
CA GLU A 637 -5.68 10.69 -7.50
C GLU A 637 -6.53 10.01 -8.57
N ASN A 638 -6.70 10.60 -9.75
CA ASN A 638 -7.43 9.97 -10.86
C ASN A 638 -6.83 8.60 -11.23
N GLY A 639 -5.50 8.52 -11.35
CA GLY A 639 -4.80 7.25 -11.61
C GLY A 639 -5.05 6.20 -10.51
N SER A 640 -5.23 6.62 -9.26
CA SER A 640 -5.56 5.70 -8.14
C SER A 640 -6.98 5.13 -8.18
N HIS A 641 -7.88 5.76 -8.95
CA HIS A 641 -9.24 5.29 -9.19
C HIS A 641 -9.36 4.35 -10.40
N GLN A 642 -8.30 4.24 -11.21
CA GLN A 642 -8.20 3.30 -12.32
C GLN A 642 -7.96 1.87 -11.82
N SER A 643 -8.36 0.89 -12.63
CA SER A 643 -8.12 -0.53 -12.35
C SER A 643 -6.66 -0.94 -12.54
N TYR A 644 -5.83 -0.07 -13.15
CA TYR A 644 -4.45 -0.34 -13.57
C TYR A 644 -3.45 0.44 -12.71
N GLN A 645 -2.50 -0.26 -12.08
CA GLN A 645 -1.50 0.36 -11.21
C GLN A 645 -0.50 1.22 -12.00
N ILE A 646 -0.20 0.84 -13.25
CA ILE A 646 0.65 1.63 -14.15
C ILE A 646 0.12 3.05 -14.37
N LEU A 647 -1.20 3.26 -14.45
CA LEU A 647 -1.80 4.60 -14.59
C LEU A 647 -1.69 5.44 -13.30
N ARG A 648 -1.55 4.79 -12.14
CA ARG A 648 -1.32 5.45 -10.85
C ARG A 648 0.13 5.85 -10.66
N ARG A 649 1.07 4.95 -11.00
CA ARG A 649 2.51 5.14 -10.78
C ARG A 649 3.19 5.92 -11.90
N GLY A 650 2.69 5.78 -13.12
CA GLY A 650 3.25 6.36 -14.34
C GLY A 650 3.54 5.30 -15.39
N CYS A 651 2.97 5.50 -16.60
CA CYS A 651 3.40 4.81 -17.82
C CYS A 651 4.89 5.04 -18.09
N ALA A 652 5.45 4.36 -19.10
CA ALA A 652 6.80 4.73 -19.54
C ALA A 652 6.81 6.17 -20.08
N ASP A 653 7.88 6.92 -19.81
CA ASP A 653 8.17 8.24 -20.39
C ASP A 653 7.11 9.32 -20.09
N TYR A 654 6.21 9.07 -19.12
CA TYR A 654 5.13 9.97 -18.72
C TYR A 654 5.61 11.32 -18.17
N LEU A 655 6.88 11.43 -17.78
CA LEU A 655 7.46 12.63 -17.16
C LEU A 655 7.39 13.84 -18.08
N ASP A 656 7.63 13.69 -19.39
CA ASP A 656 7.49 14.80 -20.34
C ASP A 656 6.06 15.35 -20.32
N THR A 657 5.06 14.47 -20.25
CA THR A 657 3.66 14.88 -20.22
C THR A 657 3.30 15.55 -18.89
N GLN A 658 3.73 15.01 -17.75
CA GLN A 658 3.41 15.59 -16.44
C GLN A 658 4.11 16.92 -16.20
N GLU A 659 5.42 16.99 -16.43
CA GLU A 659 6.20 18.21 -16.19
C GLU A 659 5.83 19.29 -17.23
N GLY A 660 5.55 18.88 -18.47
CA GLY A 660 5.03 19.77 -19.50
C GLY A 660 3.65 20.34 -19.18
N LEU A 661 2.73 19.50 -18.71
CA LEU A 661 1.37 19.91 -18.33
C LEU A 661 1.41 20.83 -17.10
N ALA A 662 2.30 20.54 -16.14
CA ALA A 662 2.51 21.39 -14.97
C ALA A 662 2.97 22.79 -15.37
N ILE A 663 3.96 22.89 -16.26
CA ILE A 663 4.42 24.19 -16.76
C ILE A 663 3.33 24.87 -17.60
N TYR A 664 2.59 24.13 -18.42
CA TYR A 664 1.48 24.70 -19.20
C TYR A 664 0.43 25.34 -18.26
N ASN A 665 -0.02 24.61 -17.24
CA ASN A 665 -0.96 25.12 -16.25
C ASN A 665 -0.39 26.32 -15.44
N GLU A 666 0.91 26.31 -15.11
CA GLU A 666 1.58 27.46 -14.50
C GLU A 666 1.49 28.71 -15.38
N GLN A 667 1.65 28.57 -16.70
CA GLN A 667 1.65 29.71 -17.62
C GLN A 667 0.28 30.37 -17.73
N GLU A 668 -0.80 29.62 -17.54
CA GLU A 668 -2.18 30.14 -17.56
C GLU A 668 -2.50 31.02 -16.34
N VAL A 669 -1.83 30.79 -15.21
CA VAL A 669 -2.06 31.57 -13.97
C VAL A 669 -1.03 32.67 -13.74
N LEU A 670 0.08 32.65 -14.48
CA LEU A 670 1.14 33.65 -14.39
C LEU A 670 0.89 34.83 -15.33
N SER A 671 1.38 36.01 -14.94
CA SER A 671 1.41 37.16 -15.84
C SER A 671 2.29 36.86 -17.06
N PRO A 672 1.90 37.28 -18.29
CA PRO A 672 2.70 37.09 -19.51
C PRO A 672 4.15 37.58 -19.44
N HIS A 673 4.45 38.48 -18.48
CA HIS A 673 5.78 39.04 -18.25
C HIS A 673 6.57 38.36 -17.12
N SER A 674 6.06 37.25 -16.55
CA SER A 674 6.72 36.55 -15.45
C SER A 674 8.07 35.93 -15.88
N GLU A 675 9.12 36.19 -15.10
CA GLU A 675 10.44 35.55 -15.22
C GLU A 675 10.34 34.01 -15.32
N LYS A 676 9.35 33.40 -14.64
CA LYS A 676 9.18 31.95 -14.62
C LYS A 676 8.90 31.35 -16.00
N HIS A 677 8.33 32.12 -16.95
CA HIS A 677 8.15 31.65 -18.34
C HIS A 677 9.47 31.29 -19.01
N PHE A 678 10.59 31.87 -18.57
CA PHE A 678 11.91 31.65 -19.18
C PHE A 678 12.67 30.48 -18.56
N ASN A 679 12.25 29.97 -17.38
CA ASN A 679 12.98 28.93 -16.65
C ASN A 679 13.21 27.63 -17.44
N PRO A 680 12.23 27.04 -18.15
CA PRO A 680 12.47 25.83 -18.93
C PRO A 680 13.51 26.03 -20.04
N TYR A 681 13.56 27.24 -20.62
CA TYR A 681 14.51 27.60 -21.67
C TYR A 681 15.92 27.80 -21.11
N LYS A 682 16.07 28.50 -19.97
CA LYS A 682 17.35 28.61 -19.24
C LYS A 682 17.89 27.23 -18.85
N ASN A 683 17.01 26.34 -18.37
CA ASN A 683 17.39 24.96 -17.99
C ASN A 683 17.97 24.17 -19.15
N ILE A 684 17.46 24.33 -20.38
CA ILE A 684 17.97 23.63 -21.56
C ILE A 684 19.35 24.14 -21.97
N LEU A 685 19.55 25.46 -22.01
CA LEU A 685 20.85 26.04 -22.34
C LEU A 685 21.90 25.72 -21.28
N GLY A 686 21.52 25.84 -20.00
CA GLY A 686 22.38 25.45 -18.88
C GLY A 686 22.73 23.97 -18.91
N LEU A 687 21.78 23.08 -19.21
CA LEU A 687 22.05 21.65 -19.33
C LEU A 687 23.01 21.36 -20.48
N GLU A 688 22.78 21.93 -21.67
CA GLU A 688 23.66 21.75 -22.81
C GLU A 688 25.10 22.18 -22.49
N TYR A 689 25.24 23.34 -21.85
CA TYR A 689 26.54 23.82 -21.39
C TYR A 689 27.17 22.86 -20.36
N SER A 690 26.40 22.40 -19.37
CA SER A 690 26.87 21.53 -18.30
C SER A 690 27.39 20.17 -18.78
N LEU A 691 26.86 19.67 -19.90
CA LEU A 691 27.29 18.40 -20.47
C LEU A 691 28.72 18.45 -21.02
N GLN A 692 29.27 19.64 -21.26
CA GLN A 692 30.61 19.85 -21.83
C GLN A 692 31.60 20.53 -20.89
N HIS A 693 31.14 20.98 -19.71
CA HIS A 693 31.91 21.85 -18.82
C HIS A 693 31.81 21.39 -17.37
N SER A 694 32.70 21.88 -16.50
CA SER A 694 32.67 21.59 -15.06
C SER A 694 31.47 22.22 -14.35
N LEU A 695 31.21 21.83 -13.10
CA LEU A 695 30.14 22.44 -12.28
C LEU A 695 30.38 23.94 -12.07
N ALA A 696 31.60 24.34 -11.74
CA ALA A 696 31.97 25.74 -11.55
C ALA A 696 31.72 26.57 -12.82
N GLN A 697 32.19 26.09 -13.98
CA GLN A 697 31.95 26.75 -15.27
C GLN A 697 30.45 26.85 -15.58
N THR A 698 29.69 25.78 -15.30
CA THR A 698 28.23 25.74 -15.49
C THR A 698 27.54 26.77 -14.61
N ARG A 699 27.95 26.90 -13.34
CA ARG A 699 27.44 27.92 -12.43
C ARG A 699 27.70 29.32 -12.99
N THR A 700 28.94 29.62 -13.38
CA THR A 700 29.28 30.93 -13.97
C THR A 700 28.42 31.22 -15.20
N TYR A 701 28.25 30.26 -16.11
CA TYR A 701 27.40 30.41 -17.29
C TYR A 701 25.93 30.70 -16.95
N LEU A 702 25.37 30.01 -15.95
CA LEU A 702 24.00 30.25 -15.48
C LEU A 702 23.83 31.67 -14.91
N GLU A 703 24.84 32.18 -14.19
CA GLU A 703 24.82 33.51 -13.60
C GLU A 703 25.03 34.61 -14.66
N THR A 704 26.10 34.52 -15.46
CA THR A 704 26.52 35.61 -16.36
C THR A 704 25.74 35.64 -17.66
N GLU A 705 25.56 34.49 -18.32
CA GLU A 705 24.95 34.42 -19.65
C GLU A 705 23.43 34.27 -19.59
N LEU A 706 22.92 33.55 -18.58
CA LEU A 706 21.48 33.27 -18.44
C LEU A 706 20.79 34.14 -17.37
N GLY A 707 21.54 34.96 -16.64
CA GLY A 707 21.03 35.91 -15.66
C GLY A 707 20.23 35.21 -14.55
N CYS A 708 20.68 34.06 -14.08
CA CYS A 708 20.16 33.44 -12.86
C CYS A 708 20.73 34.14 -11.62
N THR A 709 20.00 34.14 -10.51
CA THR A 709 20.58 34.58 -9.23
C THR A 709 21.66 33.59 -8.77
N PRO A 710 22.65 34.00 -7.96
CA PRO A 710 23.70 33.11 -7.48
C PRO A 710 23.14 31.84 -6.81
N GLU A 711 22.13 31.98 -5.96
CA GLU A 711 21.51 30.84 -5.28
C GLU A 711 20.85 29.89 -6.27
N LYS A 712 20.21 30.44 -7.31
CA LYS A 712 19.54 29.64 -8.33
C LYS A 712 20.52 28.92 -9.24
N ALA A 713 21.63 29.56 -9.59
CA ALA A 713 22.68 28.99 -10.42
C ALA A 713 23.37 27.82 -9.71
N VAL A 714 23.72 27.97 -8.43
CA VAL A 714 24.25 26.89 -7.59
C VAL A 714 23.29 25.70 -7.52
N GLN A 715 22.00 25.95 -7.24
CA GLN A 715 21.00 24.88 -7.20
C GLN A 715 20.85 24.16 -8.55
N GLN A 716 20.87 24.91 -9.66
CA GLN A 716 20.74 24.34 -11.00
C GLN A 716 21.97 23.56 -11.44
N SER A 717 23.18 24.08 -11.19
CA SER A 717 24.43 23.38 -11.53
C SER A 717 24.55 22.06 -10.76
N VAL A 718 24.23 22.05 -9.46
CA VAL A 718 24.16 20.82 -8.66
C VAL A 718 23.07 19.87 -9.17
N ALA A 719 21.88 20.39 -9.52
CA ALA A 719 20.81 19.55 -10.07
C ALA A 719 21.18 18.90 -11.42
N MET A 720 22.01 19.56 -12.23
CA MET A 720 22.54 19.06 -13.50
C MET A 720 23.74 18.12 -13.31
N LYS A 721 24.49 18.25 -12.21
CA LYS A 721 25.71 17.46 -11.97
C LYS A 721 25.55 16.32 -10.96
N ARG A 722 24.47 16.28 -10.18
CA ARG A 722 24.20 15.16 -9.25
C ARG A 722 24.11 13.83 -10.00
N GLY A 723 24.63 12.78 -9.39
CA GLY A 723 24.86 11.46 -9.97
C GLY A 723 26.28 11.23 -10.50
N LEU A 724 27.02 12.30 -10.81
CA LEU A 724 28.46 12.26 -11.11
C LEU A 724 29.27 12.12 -9.82
N GLY A 725 30.48 11.57 -9.91
CA GLY A 725 31.44 11.48 -8.80
C GLY A 725 32.27 12.76 -8.73
N ASP A 726 33.13 12.98 -9.73
CA ASP A 726 33.91 14.22 -9.86
C ASP A 726 33.15 15.23 -10.72
N THR A 727 32.82 16.41 -10.19
CA THR A 727 32.06 17.43 -10.93
C THR A 727 32.95 18.40 -11.73
N SER A 728 34.27 18.25 -11.67
CA SER A 728 35.21 18.95 -12.55
C SER A 728 35.15 18.43 -13.99
N ASP A 729 34.71 17.18 -14.17
CA ASP A 729 34.52 16.57 -15.48
C ASP A 729 33.23 17.02 -16.20
N ALA A 730 33.26 16.84 -17.52
CA ALA A 730 32.10 16.96 -18.39
C ALA A 730 31.06 15.84 -18.12
N GLY A 731 29.81 16.10 -18.51
CA GLY A 731 28.68 15.18 -18.32
C GLY A 731 27.66 15.69 -17.31
N GLY A 732 26.62 14.91 -17.06
CA GLY A 732 25.55 15.31 -16.15
C GLY A 732 24.25 14.52 -16.25
N PHE A 733 23.32 14.92 -15.40
CA PHE A 733 21.98 14.41 -15.26
C PHE A 733 20.99 15.18 -16.14
N THR A 734 20.55 14.54 -17.22
CA THR A 734 19.77 15.14 -18.30
C THR A 734 18.26 15.21 -18.05
N LYS A 735 17.76 14.93 -16.84
CA LYS A 735 16.32 14.99 -16.54
C LYS A 735 15.69 16.33 -16.93
N SER A 736 16.41 17.46 -16.80
CA SER A 736 15.83 18.78 -17.08
C SER A 736 15.36 18.98 -18.53
N VAL A 737 15.71 18.08 -19.47
CA VAL A 737 15.16 18.09 -20.84
C VAL A 737 13.63 17.98 -20.84
N VAL A 738 13.04 17.22 -19.91
CA VAL A 738 11.61 16.91 -19.92
C VAL A 738 10.72 18.14 -19.74
N TYR A 739 11.23 19.21 -19.12
CA TYR A 739 10.44 20.42 -18.84
C TYR A 739 10.11 21.18 -20.12
N LEU A 740 11.12 21.58 -20.91
CA LEU A 740 10.86 22.32 -22.15
C LEU A 740 10.30 21.40 -23.25
N ARG A 741 10.82 20.18 -23.36
CA ARG A 741 10.33 19.21 -24.36
C ARG A 741 8.86 18.89 -24.10
N GLY A 742 8.50 18.65 -22.84
CA GLY A 742 7.14 18.45 -22.39
C GLY A 742 6.24 19.65 -22.70
N LEU A 743 6.65 20.87 -22.31
CA LEU A 743 5.86 22.09 -22.54
C LEU A 743 5.50 22.26 -24.03
N LEU A 744 6.49 22.13 -24.92
CA LEU A 744 6.26 22.26 -26.36
C LEU A 744 5.36 21.15 -26.90
N ALA A 745 5.43 19.94 -26.33
CA ALA A 745 4.57 18.83 -26.70
C ALA A 745 3.12 19.07 -26.26
N ILE A 746 2.89 19.61 -25.06
CA ILE A 746 1.54 20.00 -24.58
C ILE A 746 0.96 21.14 -25.42
N GLN A 747 1.74 22.20 -25.68
CA GLN A 747 1.30 23.31 -26.53
C GLN A 747 0.88 22.79 -27.91
N LYS A 748 1.72 21.97 -28.54
CA LYS A 748 1.37 21.32 -29.81
C LYS A 748 0.10 20.48 -29.71
N PHE A 749 -0.07 19.70 -28.64
CA PHE A 749 -1.25 18.87 -28.45
C PHE A 749 -2.54 19.69 -28.39
N VAL A 750 -2.50 20.85 -27.71
CA VAL A 750 -3.62 21.80 -27.64
C VAL A 750 -3.83 22.51 -28.98
N ASP A 751 -2.76 22.97 -29.64
CA ASP A 751 -2.82 23.63 -30.96
C ASP A 751 -3.42 22.70 -32.03
N ASP A 752 -3.14 21.39 -31.94
CA ASP A 752 -3.70 20.35 -32.80
C ASP A 752 -5.18 20.04 -32.45
N GLY A 753 -5.79 20.75 -31.49
CA GLY A 753 -7.21 20.69 -31.13
C GLY A 753 -7.59 19.60 -30.13
N ASN A 754 -6.62 18.97 -29.45
CA ASN A 754 -6.90 17.89 -28.52
C ASN A 754 -7.33 18.40 -27.13
N ALA A 755 -8.22 17.66 -26.49
CA ALA A 755 -8.73 17.95 -25.15
C ALA A 755 -7.71 17.59 -24.05
N LEU A 756 -7.31 18.58 -23.25
CA LEU A 756 -6.39 18.39 -22.10
C LEU A 756 -6.91 17.39 -21.06
N GLN A 757 -8.24 17.25 -20.94
CA GLN A 757 -8.90 16.30 -20.04
C GLN A 757 -8.39 14.87 -20.22
N ARG A 758 -7.99 14.49 -21.44
CA ARG A 758 -7.44 13.16 -21.76
C ARG A 758 -6.15 12.85 -20.98
N LEU A 759 -5.39 13.88 -20.59
CA LEU A 759 -4.15 13.73 -19.83
C LEU A 759 -4.37 13.50 -18.33
N TYR A 760 -5.60 13.67 -17.85
CA TYR A 760 -5.94 13.58 -16.43
C TYR A 760 -6.38 12.19 -15.97
N ILE A 761 -6.49 11.21 -16.87
CA ILE A 761 -6.86 9.82 -16.53
C ILE A 761 -5.88 9.13 -15.57
N GLY A 762 -4.66 9.65 -15.48
CA GLY A 762 -3.59 9.14 -14.63
C GLY A 762 -2.25 9.80 -14.99
N LYS A 763 -1.15 9.12 -14.67
CA LYS A 763 0.20 9.52 -15.09
C LYS A 763 0.55 8.85 -16.41
N VAL A 764 0.26 9.53 -17.50
CA VAL A 764 0.32 8.98 -18.87
C VAL A 764 1.35 9.70 -19.73
N ALA A 765 1.86 9.01 -20.75
CA ALA A 765 2.64 9.64 -21.81
C ALA A 765 1.70 10.02 -22.96
N LEU A 766 1.91 11.19 -23.57
CA LEU A 766 1.16 11.68 -24.73
C LEU A 766 1.09 10.64 -25.87
N GLU A 767 2.20 9.97 -26.16
CA GLU A 767 2.30 8.96 -27.22
C GLU A 767 1.50 7.69 -26.93
N ASP A 768 1.15 7.45 -25.67
CA ASP A 768 0.43 6.24 -25.23
C ASP A 768 -1.08 6.45 -25.14
N LEU A 769 -1.60 7.67 -25.34
CA LEU A 769 -3.02 7.99 -25.14
C LEU A 769 -3.95 7.06 -25.94
N GLU A 770 -3.70 6.88 -27.23
CA GLU A 770 -4.52 5.99 -28.07
C GLU A 770 -4.44 4.52 -27.65
N THR A 771 -3.32 4.11 -27.04
CA THR A 771 -3.17 2.75 -26.51
C THR A 771 -3.93 2.61 -25.20
N ILE A 772 -3.87 3.64 -24.34
CA ILE A 772 -4.56 3.67 -23.04
C ILE A 772 -6.08 3.68 -23.23
N GLU A 773 -6.59 4.40 -24.22
CA GLU A 773 -8.03 4.44 -24.56
C GLU A 773 -8.59 3.08 -24.99
N LYS A 774 -7.72 2.13 -25.39
CA LYS A 774 -8.10 0.75 -25.73
C LYS A 774 -8.15 -0.17 -24.50
N LEU A 775 -7.80 0.31 -23.31
CA LEU A 775 -7.85 -0.49 -22.08
C LEU A 775 -9.30 -0.75 -21.67
N PRO A 776 -9.67 -2.00 -21.33
CA PRO A 776 -11.00 -2.28 -20.80
C PRO A 776 -11.22 -1.64 -19.43
N ASP A 777 -12.45 -1.28 -19.09
CA ASP A 777 -12.82 -0.70 -17.78
C ASP A 777 -12.05 0.59 -17.42
N LEU A 778 -11.54 1.33 -18.41
CA LEU A 778 -10.98 2.66 -18.20
C LEU A 778 -12.09 3.61 -17.73
N LYS A 779 -11.81 4.37 -16.68
CA LYS A 779 -12.76 5.33 -16.13
C LYS A 779 -12.37 6.74 -16.54
N GLU A 780 -13.36 7.59 -16.77
CA GLU A 780 -13.18 9.02 -16.93
C GLU A 780 -12.48 9.64 -15.71
N PRO A 781 -11.69 10.72 -15.89
CA PRO A 781 -11.02 11.39 -14.78
C PRO A 781 -12.05 11.95 -13.80
N LEU A 782 -11.92 11.57 -12.52
CA LEU A 782 -12.86 11.96 -11.46
C LEU A 782 -12.73 13.45 -11.11
N ILE A 783 -11.51 13.98 -11.13
CA ILE A 783 -11.19 15.33 -10.69
C ILE A 783 -10.39 16.03 -11.78
N LEU A 784 -10.89 17.14 -12.27
CA LEU A 784 -10.22 18.01 -13.23
C LEU A 784 -9.89 19.38 -12.59
N PRO A 785 -8.88 20.11 -13.09
CA PRO A 785 -8.68 21.52 -12.77
C PRO A 785 -9.93 22.34 -13.08
N ASN A 786 -10.15 23.43 -12.35
CA ASN A 786 -11.36 24.25 -12.50
C ASN A 786 -11.57 24.76 -13.93
N PHE A 787 -10.52 25.18 -14.63
CA PHE A 787 -10.61 25.69 -16.00
C PHE A 787 -10.96 24.62 -17.06
N LEU A 788 -10.95 23.33 -16.69
CA LEU A 788 -11.35 22.22 -17.56
C LEU A 788 -12.73 21.63 -17.21
N ARG A 789 -13.41 22.17 -16.19
CA ARG A 789 -14.74 21.72 -15.74
C ARG A 789 -15.91 22.45 -16.41
N GLU A 790 -15.62 23.50 -17.17
CA GLU A 790 -16.62 24.34 -17.85
C GLU A 790 -17.09 23.75 -19.18
#